data_AF-A0AAE0S002-F1
#
_entry.id   AF-A0AAE0S002-F1
#
_cell.length_a   1.000
_cell.length_b   1.000
_cell.length_c   1.000
_cell.angle_alpha   90.00
_cell.angle_beta   90.00
_cell.angle_gamma   90.00
#
_symmetry.space_group_name_H-M   'P 1'
#
loop_
_entity.id
_entity.type
_entity.pdbx_description
1 polymer ?
#
loop_
_entity_poly.entity_id
_entity_poly.type
_entity_poly.pdbx_seq_one_letter_code
_entity_poly.pdbx_strand_id
1 'polypeptide(L)'
;MKIPRWIVSDPPKDFIESLSKELRISTKTAKLLYNRNIKTYEDAERFFCPDFNKLFDPFLILNMNTATSRILKAIENKERIMIYGDYDVDGTTATAMLYTFLQAQQADVIYYINDRETEGYGISSTGAHYAKDHFVSVTISVDCGITAIEQAQVFSDFNIDLIICDHHEPKEILPWALAILNAKQLGCSYPFKELSGCGITFKLIHALLTLLPAHPTLPPHPHELSTYLDFVTLATAADIVDLTDENRILMAMGISKIKQKENLPFIKALADTSQTNLTSLSVTDIVFRFAPRINAAGRLEHAKEAIQLMLSKTYDDALIHAQTLTALNSERQSIQKSTVVEAEHLASTLLPSFPSSIVVYKEGWHIGILGIVAARLVETYYLPAIVLTEHHGVLKGSGRSVRGLNLFHALTECHDVLIQFGGHEMAAGLTIEINQLENFRKKFDSVCNAMLDNEDRKASIYIDAEISLDDITPNFLKTLKRFEPCGPKNNHPVFLSKHAPVFTKPKLLKNEHLKFQVYSSTKKIFDVVGFGFAMMTCKKAFIRQKAAKGDERAINALKLIENANNFLSTIQIGITLIGVLTGMFGGATLAEKLEPTFTGIPLLEPYANAISFSIIGIILTYLSLTLGELVPKRIALYHPDSIALHTAGIMLRIQQFSHPFVVFLARSTDFFLKILFIKKPKSFSGTEKEIIALLQQGQMDGDVLEIEKKIIERVFRLADTSINTFMTPRANVVWIDIHHSIHTIREKLTMSRFSYYPLINEETNDMLGIIATRDIIPLISARKKIDLTKYAIPPLIVSEHSTIISLLTKFKKNNSKLAFVVDEHGAFEGIISSSDILNALVTDPSDQRIGQNVESSIIKRKNGTFLVDGYLPIDEFINYFSLDEIPWTKREGIKTLGGFFLKLYKRIPSEGDTVEWKNTTLEIIDMDGNRIDKVLLTLKNST
;
A
#
# COMPACT_ATOMS: atom_id res chain seq x y z
N MET A 1 21.70 5.60 12.46
CA MET A 1 21.54 4.18 12.14
C MET A 1 22.86 3.48 12.43
N LYS A 2 22.86 2.44 13.27
CA LYS A 2 24.01 1.53 13.42
C LYS A 2 24.08 0.67 12.15
N ILE A 3 25.29 0.44 11.62
CA ILE A 3 25.50 -0.41 10.44
C ILE A 3 25.09 -1.84 10.80
N PRO A 4 24.24 -2.52 10.01
CA PRO A 4 23.82 -3.88 10.32
C PRO A 4 24.99 -4.84 10.20
N ARG A 5 25.02 -5.87 11.05
CA ARG A 5 26.01 -6.96 10.98
C ARG A 5 25.63 -7.94 9.87
N TRP A 6 26.58 -8.34 9.04
CA TRP A 6 26.34 -9.31 7.96
C TRP A 6 26.82 -10.69 8.41
N ILE A 7 25.94 -11.69 8.29
CA ILE A 7 26.21 -13.08 8.70
C ILE A 7 26.06 -13.96 7.47
N VAL A 8 27.18 -14.52 6.99
CA VAL A 8 27.20 -15.37 5.79
C VAL A 8 27.07 -16.83 6.19
N SER A 9 26.12 -17.55 5.59
CA SER A 9 25.99 -18.99 5.77
C SER A 9 27.20 -19.72 5.17
N ASP A 10 27.75 -20.70 5.89
CA ASP A 10 28.91 -21.51 5.45
C ASP A 10 28.70 -23.00 5.72
N PRO A 11 27.87 -23.69 4.90
CA PRO A 11 27.59 -25.11 5.07
C PRO A 11 28.75 -26.01 4.59
N PRO A 12 28.83 -27.26 5.06
CA PRO A 12 29.92 -28.19 4.72
C PRO A 12 30.02 -28.44 3.21
N LYS A 13 31.18 -28.13 2.63
CA LYS A 13 31.40 -28.19 1.17
C LYS A 13 31.13 -29.57 0.57
N ASP A 14 31.63 -30.62 1.20
CA ASP A 14 31.48 -32.01 0.71
C ASP A 14 30.00 -32.40 0.59
N PHE A 15 29.17 -31.96 1.56
CA PHE A 15 27.74 -32.20 1.53
C PHE A 15 27.07 -31.47 0.36
N ILE A 16 27.41 -30.19 0.16
CA ILE A 16 26.86 -29.38 -0.93
C ILE A 16 27.22 -29.96 -2.31
N GLU A 17 28.45 -30.45 -2.47
CA GLU A 17 28.89 -31.10 -3.71
C GLU A 17 28.15 -32.42 -3.97
N SER A 18 27.92 -33.22 -2.93
CA SER A 18 27.13 -34.46 -3.02
C SER A 18 25.69 -34.16 -3.45
N LEU A 19 25.01 -33.26 -2.73
CA LEU A 19 23.62 -32.88 -3.01
C LEU A 19 23.47 -32.24 -4.40
N SER A 20 24.45 -31.42 -4.81
CA SER A 20 24.50 -30.81 -6.14
C SER A 20 24.58 -31.86 -7.25
N LYS A 21 25.41 -32.91 -7.08
CA LYS A 21 25.54 -34.02 -8.05
C LYS A 21 24.28 -34.87 -8.09
N GLU A 22 23.74 -35.23 -6.94
CA GLU A 22 22.54 -36.06 -6.80
C GLU A 22 21.32 -35.41 -7.47
N LEU A 23 21.06 -34.14 -7.15
CA LEU A 23 19.92 -33.39 -7.70
C LEU A 23 20.18 -32.77 -9.07
N ARG A 24 21.41 -32.87 -9.59
CA ARG A 24 21.86 -32.23 -10.85
C ARG A 24 21.58 -30.72 -10.88
N ILE A 25 21.84 -30.04 -9.76
CA ILE A 25 21.65 -28.60 -9.58
C ILE A 25 22.99 -27.89 -9.34
N SER A 26 23.01 -26.56 -9.44
CA SER A 26 24.21 -25.79 -9.10
C SER A 26 24.54 -25.87 -7.60
N THR A 27 25.82 -25.77 -7.23
CA THR A 27 26.28 -25.72 -5.83
C THR A 27 25.63 -24.57 -5.05
N LYS A 28 25.30 -23.46 -5.72
CA LYS A 28 24.57 -22.33 -5.14
C LYS A 28 23.14 -22.72 -4.78
N THR A 29 22.45 -23.45 -5.67
CA THR A 29 21.11 -23.97 -5.40
C THR A 29 21.15 -25.01 -4.27
N ALA A 30 22.13 -25.91 -4.27
CA ALA A 30 22.31 -26.88 -3.19
C ALA A 30 22.55 -26.21 -1.83
N LYS A 31 23.33 -25.12 -1.80
CA LYS A 31 23.52 -24.28 -0.60
C LYS A 31 22.21 -23.65 -0.10
N LEU A 32 21.36 -23.16 -1.02
CA LEU A 32 20.03 -22.65 -0.67
C LEU A 32 19.11 -23.72 -0.07
N LEU A 33 19.13 -24.93 -0.62
CA LEU A 33 18.37 -26.07 -0.09
C LEU A 33 18.86 -26.46 1.30
N TYR A 34 20.18 -26.57 1.47
CA TYR A 34 20.78 -26.90 2.76
C TYR A 34 20.41 -25.90 3.86
N ASN A 35 20.47 -24.59 3.56
CA ASN A 35 20.08 -23.52 4.49
C ASN A 35 18.61 -23.62 4.93
N ARG A 36 17.77 -24.35 4.18
CA ARG A 36 16.35 -24.61 4.46
C ARG A 36 16.09 -26.00 5.06
N ASN A 37 17.15 -26.68 5.51
CA ASN A 37 17.11 -28.05 6.01
C ASN A 37 16.65 -29.11 4.98
N ILE A 38 16.75 -28.81 3.69
CA ILE A 38 16.45 -29.78 2.61
C ILE A 38 17.75 -30.50 2.29
N LYS A 39 17.85 -31.76 2.70
CA LYS A 39 19.11 -32.51 2.75
C LYS A 39 19.10 -33.76 1.88
N THR A 40 17.94 -34.26 1.47
CA THR A 40 17.83 -35.45 0.60
C THR A 40 17.07 -35.17 -0.69
N TYR A 41 17.07 -36.15 -1.61
CA TYR A 41 16.22 -36.13 -2.79
C TYR A 41 14.74 -36.06 -2.44
N GLU A 42 14.30 -36.84 -1.46
CA GLU A 42 12.90 -36.86 -1.01
C GLU A 42 12.48 -35.51 -0.45
N ASP A 43 13.33 -34.85 0.34
CA ASP A 43 13.07 -33.50 0.84
C ASP A 43 12.91 -32.50 -0.33
N ALA A 44 13.79 -32.58 -1.32
CA ALA A 44 13.77 -31.68 -2.47
C ALA A 44 12.54 -31.94 -3.37
N GLU A 45 12.17 -33.20 -3.58
CA GLU A 45 10.99 -33.57 -4.34
C GLU A 45 9.71 -33.11 -3.63
N ARG A 46 9.62 -33.31 -2.31
CA ARG A 46 8.53 -32.77 -1.49
C ARG A 46 8.46 -31.25 -1.55
N PHE A 47 9.61 -30.57 -1.54
CA PHE A 47 9.68 -29.10 -1.57
C PHE A 47 9.30 -28.48 -2.93
N PHE A 48 9.70 -29.11 -4.05
CA PHE A 48 9.50 -28.56 -5.39
C PHE A 48 8.27 -29.10 -6.12
N CYS A 49 7.71 -30.24 -5.70
CA CYS A 49 6.57 -30.89 -6.34
C CYS A 49 5.44 -31.07 -5.31
N PRO A 50 4.68 -29.98 -5.02
CA PRO A 50 3.56 -30.02 -4.08
C PRO A 50 2.40 -30.83 -4.65
N ASP A 51 1.79 -31.67 -3.80
CA ASP A 51 0.69 -32.59 -4.17
C ASP A 51 -0.19 -32.87 -2.93
N PHE A 52 -1.50 -32.99 -3.11
CA PHE A 52 -2.44 -33.35 -2.04
C PHE A 52 -2.15 -34.72 -1.42
N ASN A 53 -1.66 -35.68 -2.20
CA ASN A 53 -1.30 -37.03 -1.72
C ASN A 53 -0.10 -37.02 -0.76
N LYS A 54 0.64 -35.91 -0.71
CA LYS A 54 1.77 -35.72 0.20
C LYS A 54 1.34 -35.15 1.55
N LEU A 55 0.07 -34.77 1.73
CA LEU A 55 -0.47 -34.35 3.02
C LEU A 55 -0.52 -35.54 3.99
N PHE A 56 -0.25 -35.28 5.27
CA PHE A 56 -0.35 -36.31 6.31
C PHE A 56 -1.81 -36.67 6.59
N ASP A 57 -2.01 -37.91 7.03
CA ASP A 57 -3.31 -38.41 7.47
C ASP A 57 -3.85 -37.52 8.62
N PRO A 58 -5.05 -36.92 8.46
CA PRO A 58 -5.63 -36.03 9.47
C PRO A 58 -5.95 -36.77 10.79
N PHE A 59 -6.14 -38.10 10.77
CA PHE A 59 -6.41 -38.89 11.97
C PHE A 59 -5.18 -39.07 12.88
N LEU A 60 -3.99 -38.66 12.43
CA LEU A 60 -2.80 -38.57 13.26
C LEU A 60 -2.84 -37.37 14.23
N ILE A 61 -3.76 -36.41 14.02
CA ILE A 61 -4.06 -35.35 14.99
C ILE A 61 -4.84 -35.98 16.15
N LEU A 62 -4.35 -35.77 17.37
CA LEU A 62 -4.98 -36.28 18.59
C LEU A 62 -6.45 -35.82 18.67
N ASN A 63 -7.33 -36.72 19.12
CA ASN A 63 -8.79 -36.52 19.24
C ASN A 63 -9.56 -36.25 17.94
N MET A 64 -8.94 -36.36 16.76
CA MET A 64 -9.64 -36.17 15.46
C MET A 64 -10.88 -37.07 15.34
N ASN A 65 -10.75 -38.36 15.69
CA ASN A 65 -11.88 -39.31 15.66
C ASN A 65 -13.05 -38.83 16.55
N THR A 66 -12.78 -38.43 17.79
CA THR A 66 -13.79 -37.94 18.74
C THR A 66 -14.52 -36.72 18.19
N ALA A 67 -13.77 -35.75 17.65
CA ALA A 67 -14.32 -34.55 17.06
C ALA A 67 -15.21 -34.87 15.84
N THR A 68 -14.70 -35.67 14.89
CA THR A 68 -15.46 -36.01 13.67
C THR A 68 -16.72 -36.80 13.98
N SER A 69 -16.66 -37.79 14.88
CA SER A 69 -17.83 -38.57 15.28
C SER A 69 -18.90 -37.70 15.92
N ARG A 70 -18.51 -36.72 16.75
CA ARG A 70 -19.47 -35.82 17.38
C ARG A 70 -20.14 -34.89 16.38
N ILE A 71 -19.37 -34.33 15.45
CA ILE A 71 -19.87 -33.41 14.42
C ILE A 71 -20.84 -34.15 13.49
N LEU A 72 -20.47 -35.35 13.01
CA LEU A 72 -21.36 -36.15 12.16
C LEU A 72 -22.67 -36.50 12.87
N LYS A 73 -22.61 -36.86 14.16
CA LYS A 73 -23.81 -37.09 14.98
C LYS A 73 -24.67 -35.83 15.12
N ALA A 74 -24.06 -34.65 15.28
CA ALA A 74 -24.80 -33.39 15.35
C ALA A 74 -25.55 -33.11 14.03
N ILE A 75 -24.89 -33.34 12.89
CA ILE A 75 -25.49 -33.18 11.56
C ILE A 75 -26.65 -34.16 11.37
N GLU A 76 -26.45 -35.44 11.69
CA GLU A 76 -27.47 -36.48 11.59
C GLU A 76 -28.71 -36.18 12.43
N ASN A 77 -28.49 -35.75 13.68
CA ASN A 77 -29.56 -35.43 14.62
C ASN A 77 -30.18 -34.03 14.40
N LYS A 78 -29.67 -33.26 13.43
CA LYS A 78 -30.04 -31.84 13.23
C LYS A 78 -29.88 -31.00 14.50
N GLU A 79 -28.86 -31.30 15.28
CA GLU A 79 -28.45 -30.49 16.41
C GLU A 79 -27.84 -29.18 15.90
N ARG A 80 -28.06 -28.09 16.62
CA ARG A 80 -27.48 -26.81 16.27
C ARG A 80 -25.99 -26.76 16.62
N ILE A 81 -25.18 -26.45 15.62
CA ILE A 81 -23.73 -26.29 15.71
C ILE A 81 -23.39 -24.79 15.69
N MET A 82 -22.54 -24.34 16.60
CA MET A 82 -21.97 -23.00 16.54
C MET A 82 -20.47 -23.07 16.22
N ILE A 83 -20.03 -22.31 15.22
CA ILE A 83 -18.61 -22.09 14.97
C ILE A 83 -18.19 -20.83 15.74
N TYR A 84 -17.17 -20.95 16.58
CA TYR A 84 -16.65 -19.83 17.37
C TYR A 84 -15.27 -19.45 16.83
N GLY A 85 -15.14 -18.27 16.22
CA GLY A 85 -13.85 -17.81 15.67
C GLY A 85 -13.29 -16.57 16.38
N ASP A 86 -12.00 -16.32 16.17
CA ASP A 86 -11.38 -15.04 16.51
C ASP A 86 -11.57 -13.98 15.41
N TYR A 87 -11.27 -12.71 15.71
CA TYR A 87 -11.53 -11.55 14.85
C TYR A 87 -10.45 -11.27 13.80
N ASP A 88 -9.31 -11.98 13.84
CA ASP A 88 -8.25 -11.83 12.85
C ASP A 88 -8.50 -12.65 11.56
N VAL A 89 -7.55 -12.59 10.62
CA VAL A 89 -7.70 -13.28 9.34
C VAL A 89 -7.77 -14.79 9.52
N ASP A 90 -6.98 -15.40 10.40
CA ASP A 90 -6.97 -16.86 10.52
C ASP A 90 -8.30 -17.36 11.10
N GLY A 91 -8.76 -16.75 12.20
CA GLY A 91 -10.06 -17.04 12.81
C GLY A 91 -11.27 -16.77 11.91
N THR A 92 -11.33 -15.60 11.25
CA THR A 92 -12.45 -15.26 10.35
C THR A 92 -12.47 -16.17 9.12
N THR A 93 -11.31 -16.52 8.59
CA THR A 93 -11.17 -17.39 7.41
C THR A 93 -11.51 -18.84 7.75
N ALA A 94 -11.04 -19.35 8.89
CA ALA A 94 -11.39 -20.68 9.39
C ALA A 94 -12.90 -20.79 9.64
N THR A 95 -13.50 -19.74 10.21
CA THR A 95 -14.95 -19.69 10.47
C THR A 95 -15.75 -19.76 9.16
N ALA A 96 -15.42 -18.90 8.18
CA ALA A 96 -16.11 -18.89 6.90
C ALA A 96 -15.94 -20.22 6.15
N MET A 97 -14.76 -20.82 6.21
CA MET A 97 -14.47 -22.12 5.58
C MET A 97 -15.32 -23.24 6.18
N LEU A 98 -15.31 -23.40 7.51
CA LEU A 98 -16.07 -24.44 8.19
C LEU A 98 -17.58 -24.21 8.07
N TYR A 99 -18.03 -22.97 8.11
CA TYR A 99 -19.43 -22.61 7.88
C TYR A 99 -19.88 -23.03 6.48
N THR A 100 -19.07 -22.73 5.46
CA THR A 100 -19.34 -23.12 4.07
C THR A 100 -19.43 -24.65 3.92
N PHE A 101 -18.54 -25.39 4.58
CA PHE A 101 -18.59 -26.86 4.61
C PHE A 101 -19.87 -27.39 5.26
N LEU A 102 -20.17 -26.95 6.49
CA LEU A 102 -21.33 -27.44 7.23
C LEU A 102 -22.67 -27.06 6.57
N GLN A 103 -22.76 -25.87 5.98
CA GLN A 103 -23.93 -25.49 5.19
C GLN A 103 -24.13 -26.38 3.95
N ALA A 104 -23.05 -26.73 3.24
CA ALA A 104 -23.14 -27.62 2.09
C ALA A 104 -23.59 -29.04 2.48
N GLN A 105 -23.28 -29.47 3.71
CA GLN A 105 -23.78 -30.70 4.32
C GLN A 105 -25.17 -30.56 4.97
N GLN A 106 -25.86 -29.42 4.80
CA GLN A 106 -27.21 -29.13 5.32
C GLN A 106 -27.33 -29.16 6.86
N ALA A 107 -26.25 -28.87 7.58
CA ALA A 107 -26.27 -28.75 9.04
C ALA A 107 -27.01 -27.48 9.51
N ASP A 108 -27.65 -27.52 10.69
CA ASP A 108 -28.11 -26.28 11.38
C ASP A 108 -26.90 -25.61 12.03
N VAL A 109 -26.28 -24.66 11.32
CA VAL A 109 -25.04 -24.02 11.73
C VAL A 109 -25.20 -22.50 11.88
N ILE A 110 -24.69 -21.97 12.99
CA ILE A 110 -24.49 -20.54 13.23
C ILE A 110 -23.01 -20.27 13.51
N TYR A 111 -22.61 -19.00 13.52
CA TYR A 111 -21.26 -18.62 13.93
C TYR A 111 -21.28 -17.44 14.90
N TYR A 112 -20.23 -17.34 15.71
CA TYR A 112 -19.97 -16.27 16.66
C TYR A 112 -18.51 -15.85 16.53
N ILE A 113 -18.27 -14.54 16.53
CA ILE A 113 -16.92 -13.95 16.58
C ILE A 113 -16.86 -13.05 17.79
N ASN A 114 -15.82 -13.21 18.60
CA ASN A 114 -15.57 -12.38 19.77
C ASN A 114 -15.31 -10.92 19.39
N ASP A 115 -15.81 -10.01 20.21
CA ASP A 115 -15.51 -8.59 20.10
C ASP A 115 -14.19 -8.25 20.81
N ARG A 116 -13.24 -7.69 20.05
CA ARG A 116 -11.88 -7.38 20.53
C ARG A 116 -11.86 -6.39 21.69
N GLU A 117 -12.76 -5.41 21.70
CA GLU A 117 -12.73 -4.31 22.67
C GLU A 117 -13.37 -4.70 23.98
N THR A 118 -14.50 -5.41 23.91
CA THR A 118 -15.33 -5.76 25.07
C THR A 118 -14.99 -7.12 25.66
N GLU A 119 -14.66 -8.11 24.82
CA GLU A 119 -14.41 -9.50 25.26
C GLU A 119 -12.92 -9.86 25.24
N GLY A 120 -12.12 -9.16 24.43
CA GLY A 120 -10.70 -9.46 24.27
C GLY A 120 -10.47 -10.59 23.27
N TYR A 121 -9.38 -11.35 23.46
CA TYR A 121 -8.96 -12.41 22.54
C TYR A 121 -9.40 -13.79 23.04
N GLY A 122 -9.87 -14.64 22.12
CA GLY A 122 -10.23 -16.03 22.38
C GLY A 122 -11.64 -16.25 22.96
N ILE A 123 -11.89 -17.46 23.46
CA ILE A 123 -13.19 -17.88 23.99
C ILE A 123 -13.58 -17.05 25.21
N SER A 124 -14.79 -16.49 25.18
CA SER A 124 -15.37 -15.67 26.25
C SER A 124 -16.56 -16.33 26.92
N SER A 125 -16.84 -15.94 28.17
CA SER A 125 -18.07 -16.34 28.85
C SER A 125 -19.33 -15.80 28.15
N THR A 126 -19.25 -14.61 27.56
CA THR A 126 -20.35 -14.00 26.78
C THR A 126 -20.76 -14.89 25.61
N GLY A 127 -19.80 -15.41 24.85
CA GLY A 127 -20.10 -16.31 23.75
C GLY A 127 -20.63 -17.68 24.19
N ALA A 128 -20.26 -18.16 25.38
CA ALA A 128 -20.89 -19.35 25.99
C ALA A 128 -22.38 -19.10 26.33
N HIS A 129 -22.72 -17.92 26.85
CA HIS A 129 -24.11 -17.53 27.09
C HIS A 129 -24.87 -17.38 25.77
N TYR A 130 -24.25 -16.78 24.76
CA TYR A 130 -24.83 -16.70 23.42
C TYR A 130 -25.17 -18.09 22.86
N ALA A 131 -24.26 -19.07 23.01
CA ALA A 131 -24.50 -20.44 22.58
C ALA A 131 -25.72 -21.06 23.28
N LYS A 132 -25.82 -20.89 24.60
CA LYS A 132 -26.95 -21.34 25.41
C LYS A 132 -28.27 -20.69 24.96
N ASP A 133 -28.28 -19.38 24.78
CA ASP A 133 -29.47 -18.61 24.39
C ASP A 133 -29.98 -18.99 22.99
N HIS A 134 -29.09 -19.53 22.14
CA HIS A 134 -29.42 -20.01 20.80
C HIS A 134 -29.65 -21.53 20.71
N PHE A 135 -29.70 -22.23 21.85
CA PHE A 135 -29.91 -23.69 21.93
C PHE A 135 -28.87 -24.50 21.16
N VAL A 136 -27.60 -24.09 21.24
CA VAL A 136 -26.46 -24.79 20.63
C VAL A 136 -26.15 -26.07 21.40
N SER A 137 -25.98 -27.19 20.69
CA SER A 137 -25.56 -28.47 21.30
C SER A 137 -24.05 -28.70 21.20
N VAL A 138 -23.42 -28.19 20.13
CA VAL A 138 -21.98 -28.32 19.88
C VAL A 138 -21.41 -26.98 19.48
N THR A 139 -20.33 -26.58 20.14
CA THR A 139 -19.50 -25.45 19.73
C THR A 139 -18.17 -25.96 19.19
N ILE A 140 -17.77 -25.49 18.01
CA ILE A 140 -16.47 -25.76 17.42
C ILE A 140 -15.70 -24.43 17.42
N SER A 141 -14.74 -24.27 18.33
CA SER A 141 -13.86 -23.10 18.28
C SER A 141 -12.78 -23.30 17.22
N VAL A 142 -12.50 -22.25 16.45
CA VAL A 142 -11.48 -22.24 15.41
C VAL A 142 -10.50 -21.11 15.69
N ASP A 143 -9.21 -21.44 15.59
CA ASP A 143 -8.10 -20.52 15.85
C ASP A 143 -8.06 -19.92 17.27
N CYS A 144 -8.81 -20.52 18.20
CA CYS A 144 -8.83 -20.10 19.58
C CYS A 144 -9.32 -21.22 20.50
N GLY A 145 -8.97 -21.08 21.78
CA GLY A 145 -9.54 -21.88 22.87
C GLY A 145 -8.51 -22.67 23.68
N ILE A 146 -7.32 -22.99 23.17
CA ILE A 146 -6.35 -23.86 23.87
C ILE A 146 -5.87 -23.29 25.21
N THR A 147 -5.99 -21.98 25.41
CA THR A 147 -5.60 -21.30 26.65
C THR A 147 -6.78 -20.91 27.55
N ALA A 148 -8.02 -21.15 27.12
CA ALA A 148 -9.24 -20.65 27.74
C ALA A 148 -9.84 -21.62 28.78
N ILE A 149 -9.09 -21.88 29.86
CA ILE A 149 -9.43 -22.93 30.85
C ILE A 149 -10.77 -22.65 31.54
N GLU A 150 -10.93 -21.47 32.13
CA GLU A 150 -12.14 -21.11 32.90
C GLU A 150 -13.35 -20.91 31.98
N GLN A 151 -13.15 -20.31 30.82
CA GLN A 151 -14.22 -20.00 29.87
C GLN A 151 -14.75 -21.26 29.19
N ALA A 152 -13.89 -22.25 28.93
CA ALA A 152 -14.30 -23.55 28.40
C ALA A 152 -15.20 -24.33 29.38
N GLN A 153 -14.98 -24.18 30.69
CA GLN A 153 -15.82 -24.82 31.71
C GLN A 153 -17.28 -24.35 31.62
N VAL A 154 -17.52 -23.07 31.29
CA VAL A 154 -18.87 -22.50 31.17
C VAL A 154 -19.72 -23.22 30.11
N PHE A 155 -19.10 -23.69 29.02
CA PHE A 155 -19.81 -24.50 28.01
C PHE A 155 -20.29 -25.84 28.58
N SER A 156 -19.43 -26.50 29.37
CA SER A 156 -19.79 -27.75 30.05
C SER A 156 -20.89 -27.54 31.08
N ASP A 157 -20.88 -26.42 31.82
CA ASP A 157 -21.92 -26.07 32.79
C ASP A 157 -23.28 -25.84 32.10
N PHE A 158 -23.27 -25.45 30.83
CA PHE A 158 -24.46 -25.33 29.98
C PHE A 158 -24.79 -26.60 29.19
N ASN A 159 -24.05 -27.70 29.42
CA ASN A 159 -24.21 -28.97 28.73
C ASN A 159 -24.06 -28.83 27.20
N ILE A 160 -23.11 -27.99 26.77
CA ILE A 160 -22.74 -27.75 25.38
C ILE A 160 -21.39 -28.44 25.14
N ASP A 161 -21.33 -29.33 24.15
CA ASP A 161 -20.07 -30.00 23.80
C ASP A 161 -19.13 -29.01 23.10
N LEU A 162 -17.93 -28.83 23.64
CA LEU A 162 -16.90 -27.96 23.05
C LEU A 162 -15.85 -28.79 22.31
N ILE A 163 -15.59 -28.46 21.05
CA ILE A 163 -14.48 -28.96 20.24
C ILE A 163 -13.55 -27.78 19.94
N ILE A 164 -12.27 -27.91 20.25
CA ILE A 164 -11.29 -26.82 20.07
C ILE A 164 -10.38 -27.15 18.90
N CYS A 165 -10.39 -26.34 17.84
CA CYS A 165 -9.44 -26.38 16.71
C CYS A 165 -8.48 -25.20 16.84
N ASP A 166 -7.26 -25.45 17.32
CA ASP A 166 -6.32 -24.38 17.65
C ASP A 166 -4.89 -24.80 17.31
N HIS A 167 -4.01 -23.83 17.12
CA HIS A 167 -2.60 -24.02 16.78
C HIS A 167 -1.64 -23.25 17.72
N HIS A 168 -2.17 -22.46 18.65
CA HIS A 168 -1.39 -21.79 19.69
C HIS A 168 -0.69 -22.79 20.62
N GLU A 169 0.34 -22.32 21.31
CA GLU A 169 1.12 -23.14 22.23
C GLU A 169 0.25 -23.63 23.40
N PRO A 170 0.09 -24.94 23.61
CA PRO A 170 -0.66 -25.48 24.72
C PRO A 170 0.02 -25.19 26.07
N LYS A 171 -0.78 -24.90 27.10
CA LYS A 171 -0.29 -24.82 28.49
C LYS A 171 -0.21 -26.22 29.12
N GLU A 172 0.42 -26.32 30.28
CA GLU A 172 0.48 -27.58 31.05
C GLU A 172 -0.92 -28.12 31.41
N ILE A 173 -1.83 -27.20 31.75
CA ILE A 173 -3.24 -27.49 32.01
C ILE A 173 -4.03 -27.11 30.77
N LEU A 174 -4.74 -28.08 30.20
CA LEU A 174 -5.59 -27.89 29.04
C LEU A 174 -7.04 -27.54 29.46
N PRO A 175 -7.77 -26.78 28.63
CA PRO A 175 -9.18 -26.47 28.86
C PRO A 175 -10.05 -27.72 28.79
N TRP A 176 -11.17 -27.70 29.50
CA TRP A 176 -12.15 -28.78 29.41
C TRP A 176 -12.91 -28.71 28.07
N ALA A 177 -12.72 -29.73 27.23
CA ALA A 177 -13.36 -29.85 25.93
C ALA A 177 -13.57 -31.33 25.59
N LEU A 178 -14.60 -31.63 24.79
CA LEU A 178 -14.86 -32.98 24.30
C LEU A 178 -13.72 -33.49 23.41
N ALA A 179 -13.13 -32.59 22.61
CA ALA A 179 -11.97 -32.87 21.78
C ALA A 179 -11.14 -31.60 21.60
N ILE A 180 -9.81 -31.74 21.65
CA ILE A 180 -8.86 -30.68 21.35
C ILE A 180 -8.03 -31.12 20.15
N LEU A 181 -8.17 -30.41 19.03
CA LEU A 181 -7.42 -30.58 17.80
C LEU A 181 -6.35 -29.50 17.76
N ASN A 182 -5.14 -29.89 18.16
CA ASN A 182 -3.95 -29.04 18.11
C ASN A 182 -2.72 -29.94 17.93
N ALA A 183 -1.95 -29.70 16.87
CA ALA A 183 -0.80 -30.53 16.52
C ALA A 183 0.32 -30.46 17.59
N LYS A 184 0.43 -29.35 18.33
CA LYS A 184 1.47 -29.08 19.33
C LYS A 184 1.18 -29.73 20.69
N GLN A 185 0.02 -30.38 20.86
CA GLN A 185 -0.29 -31.11 22.09
C GLN A 185 0.74 -32.19 22.41
N LEU A 186 1.03 -32.32 23.71
CA LEU A 186 1.83 -33.43 24.22
C LEU A 186 1.15 -34.75 23.86
N GLY A 187 1.91 -35.68 23.26
CA GLY A 187 1.39 -36.98 22.82
C GLY A 187 0.70 -37.00 21.45
N CYS A 188 0.58 -35.86 20.76
CA CYS A 188 0.05 -35.81 19.40
C CYS A 188 1.08 -36.34 18.37
N SER A 189 0.75 -37.42 17.67
CA SER A 189 1.61 -38.08 16.67
C SER A 189 1.72 -37.35 15.33
N TYR A 190 0.93 -36.29 15.12
CA TYR A 190 0.89 -35.58 13.85
C TYR A 190 2.27 -35.00 13.49
N PRO A 191 2.86 -35.32 12.31
CA PRO A 191 4.27 -34.99 12.05
C PRO A 191 4.58 -33.50 11.95
N PHE A 192 3.66 -32.69 11.41
CA PHE A 192 3.90 -31.27 11.13
C PHE A 192 3.17 -30.35 12.12
N LYS A 193 3.92 -29.57 12.89
CA LYS A 193 3.40 -28.84 14.06
C LYS A 193 2.95 -27.41 13.79
N GLU A 194 3.29 -26.86 12.63
CA GLU A 194 3.14 -25.41 12.36
C GLU A 194 1.93 -25.07 11.48
N LEU A 195 0.91 -25.92 11.39
CA LEU A 195 -0.35 -25.56 10.73
C LEU A 195 -0.96 -24.32 11.39
N SER A 196 -1.58 -23.43 10.60
CA SER A 196 -2.39 -22.32 11.14
C SER A 196 -3.71 -22.85 11.75
N GLY A 197 -4.47 -22.02 12.46
CA GLY A 197 -5.80 -22.40 12.98
C GLY A 197 -6.76 -22.85 11.88
N CYS A 198 -6.79 -22.13 10.76
CA CYS A 198 -7.48 -22.54 9.53
C CYS A 198 -6.87 -23.81 8.93
N GLY A 199 -5.55 -24.00 9.00
CA GLY A 199 -4.88 -25.25 8.59
C GLY A 199 -5.34 -26.48 9.40
N ILE A 200 -5.49 -26.35 10.71
CA ILE A 200 -6.07 -27.41 11.58
C ILE A 200 -7.54 -27.66 11.21
N THR A 201 -8.32 -26.60 11.01
CA THR A 201 -9.73 -26.70 10.59
C THR A 201 -9.86 -27.37 9.22
N PHE A 202 -8.93 -27.11 8.29
CA PHE A 202 -8.87 -27.79 7.00
C PHE A 202 -8.57 -29.28 7.14
N LYS A 203 -7.74 -29.68 8.11
CA LYS A 203 -7.52 -31.08 8.44
C LYS A 203 -8.74 -31.76 9.06
N LEU A 204 -9.53 -31.02 9.84
CA LEU A 204 -10.84 -31.49 10.30
C LEU A 204 -11.78 -31.74 9.11
N ILE A 205 -11.87 -30.79 8.16
CA ILE A 205 -12.65 -30.99 6.92
C ILE A 205 -12.13 -32.19 6.13
N HIS A 206 -10.81 -32.36 6.01
CA HIS A 206 -10.19 -33.50 5.36
C HIS A 206 -10.66 -34.82 6.00
N ALA A 207 -10.61 -34.95 7.32
CA ALA A 207 -11.09 -36.14 8.02
C ALA A 207 -12.60 -36.40 7.81
N LEU A 208 -13.42 -35.35 7.86
CA LEU A 208 -14.87 -35.47 7.59
C LEU A 208 -15.15 -35.92 6.16
N LEU A 209 -14.44 -35.39 5.17
CA LEU A 209 -14.55 -35.81 3.76
C LEU A 209 -14.10 -37.26 3.55
N THR A 210 -13.17 -37.78 4.35
CA THR A 210 -12.79 -39.20 4.33
C THR A 210 -13.90 -40.10 4.86
N LEU A 211 -14.67 -39.65 5.86
CA LEU A 211 -15.70 -40.45 6.55
C LEU A 211 -17.07 -40.41 5.87
N LEU A 212 -17.46 -39.24 5.32
CA LEU A 212 -18.80 -39.03 4.73
C LEU A 212 -19.19 -40.04 3.64
N PRO A 213 -18.31 -40.44 2.70
CA PRO A 213 -18.67 -41.42 1.68
C PRO A 213 -19.10 -42.79 2.22
N ALA A 214 -18.62 -43.16 3.41
CA ALA A 214 -18.94 -44.42 4.07
C ALA A 214 -19.97 -44.26 5.22
N HIS A 215 -20.51 -43.06 5.43
CA HIS A 215 -21.46 -42.81 6.51
C HIS A 215 -22.83 -43.47 6.19
N PRO A 216 -23.48 -44.15 7.15
CA PRO A 216 -24.69 -44.92 6.87
C PRO A 216 -25.92 -44.08 6.47
N THR A 217 -26.00 -42.85 6.97
CA THR A 217 -27.22 -42.01 6.90
C THR A 217 -27.01 -40.65 6.24
N LEU A 218 -25.78 -40.15 6.20
CA LEU A 218 -25.46 -38.83 5.67
C LEU A 218 -25.03 -38.96 4.21
N PRO A 219 -25.45 -38.05 3.32
CA PRO A 219 -25.01 -38.09 1.93
C PRO A 219 -23.52 -37.72 1.83
N PRO A 220 -22.82 -38.19 0.78
CA PRO A 220 -21.49 -37.69 0.46
C PRO A 220 -21.50 -36.17 0.29
N HIS A 221 -20.39 -35.54 0.67
CA HIS A 221 -20.24 -34.10 0.56
C HIS A 221 -20.18 -33.66 -0.93
N PRO A 222 -20.82 -32.54 -1.32
CA PRO A 222 -20.86 -32.08 -2.72
C PRO A 222 -19.55 -31.47 -3.24
N HIS A 223 -18.60 -31.17 -2.36
CA HIS A 223 -17.33 -30.53 -2.68
C HIS A 223 -16.14 -31.38 -2.25
N GLU A 224 -15.05 -31.28 -3.02
CA GLU A 224 -13.77 -31.89 -2.71
C GLU A 224 -12.94 -31.00 -1.78
N LEU A 225 -11.87 -31.56 -1.21
CA LEU A 225 -10.97 -30.85 -0.31
C LEU A 225 -10.34 -29.60 -0.96
N SER A 226 -10.05 -29.67 -2.26
CA SER A 226 -9.47 -28.59 -3.06
C SER A 226 -10.35 -27.33 -3.13
N THR A 227 -11.67 -27.46 -2.93
CA THR A 227 -12.62 -26.34 -2.90
C THR A 227 -12.29 -25.34 -1.80
N TYR A 228 -11.76 -25.80 -0.67
CA TYR A 228 -11.50 -24.97 0.53
C TYR A 228 -10.09 -24.35 0.57
N LEU A 229 -9.25 -24.64 -0.42
CA LEU A 229 -7.84 -24.27 -0.40
C LEU A 229 -7.58 -22.76 -0.40
N ASP A 230 -8.47 -21.95 -0.97
CA ASP A 230 -8.32 -20.49 -1.02
C ASP A 230 -8.36 -19.87 0.38
N PHE A 231 -9.21 -20.41 1.26
CA PHE A 231 -9.31 -20.00 2.66
C PHE A 231 -8.00 -20.29 3.39
N VAL A 232 -7.51 -21.54 3.31
CA VAL A 232 -6.25 -21.93 3.97
C VAL A 232 -5.06 -21.11 3.48
N THR A 233 -5.03 -20.79 2.19
CA THR A 233 -3.97 -19.98 1.57
C THR A 233 -3.94 -18.57 2.15
N LEU A 234 -5.11 -17.94 2.28
CA LEU A 234 -5.22 -16.61 2.85
C LEU A 234 -4.82 -16.58 4.33
N ALA A 235 -5.32 -17.54 5.10
CA ALA A 235 -5.03 -17.67 6.52
C ALA A 235 -3.55 -17.96 6.82
N THR A 236 -3.00 -19.00 6.17
CA THR A 236 -1.58 -19.39 6.33
C THR A 236 -0.63 -18.24 6.00
N ALA A 237 -0.95 -17.43 4.98
CA ALA A 237 -0.17 -16.25 4.65
C ALA A 237 -0.31 -15.17 5.73
N ALA A 238 -1.54 -14.87 6.14
CA ALA A 238 -1.84 -13.78 7.06
C ALA A 238 -1.32 -14.01 8.49
N ASP A 239 -1.28 -15.27 8.94
CA ASP A 239 -0.79 -15.66 10.26
C ASP A 239 0.75 -15.78 10.32
N ILE A 240 1.42 -15.70 9.17
CA ILE A 240 2.89 -15.68 9.08
C ILE A 240 3.50 -16.95 9.74
N VAL A 241 2.85 -18.09 9.54
CA VAL A 241 3.37 -19.40 9.95
C VAL A 241 4.53 -19.86 9.05
N ASP A 242 5.28 -20.85 9.54
CA ASP A 242 6.39 -21.44 8.79
C ASP A 242 5.90 -22.03 7.45
N LEU A 243 6.42 -21.49 6.32
CA LEU A 243 6.14 -21.99 4.97
C LEU A 243 7.08 -23.14 4.61
N THR A 244 6.99 -24.20 5.40
CA THR A 244 7.68 -25.48 5.19
C THR A 244 6.65 -26.60 5.10
N ASP A 245 7.07 -27.76 4.58
CA ASP A 245 6.28 -28.98 4.54
C ASP A 245 4.81 -28.78 4.07
N GLU A 246 3.79 -29.15 4.85
CA GLU A 246 2.39 -29.08 4.44
C GLU A 246 1.88 -27.67 4.20
N ASN A 247 2.26 -26.69 5.03
CA ASN A 247 1.89 -25.28 4.79
C ASN A 247 2.40 -24.82 3.43
N ARG A 248 3.62 -25.23 3.05
CA ARG A 248 4.18 -24.92 1.73
C ARG A 248 3.40 -25.61 0.61
N ILE A 249 3.02 -26.88 0.77
CA ILE A 249 2.22 -27.62 -0.20
C ILE A 249 0.88 -26.91 -0.41
N LEU A 250 0.14 -26.65 0.67
CA LEU A 250 -1.16 -25.99 0.65
C LEU A 250 -1.07 -24.59 0.03
N MET A 251 -0.07 -23.79 0.43
CA MET A 251 0.18 -22.45 -0.11
C MET A 251 0.49 -22.48 -1.62
N ALA A 252 1.36 -23.40 -2.06
CA ALA A 252 1.75 -23.48 -3.47
C ALA A 252 0.57 -23.87 -4.37
N MET A 253 -0.19 -24.86 -3.93
CA MET A 253 -1.38 -25.34 -4.64
C MET A 253 -2.48 -24.27 -4.65
N GLY A 254 -2.69 -23.57 -3.53
CA GLY A 254 -3.72 -22.55 -3.42
C GLY A 254 -3.41 -21.28 -4.19
N ILE A 255 -2.16 -20.79 -4.17
CA ILE A 255 -1.73 -19.70 -5.05
C ILE A 255 -1.89 -20.10 -6.52
N SER A 256 -1.60 -21.35 -6.88
CA SER A 256 -1.82 -21.84 -8.24
C SER A 256 -3.30 -21.82 -8.60
N LYS A 257 -4.19 -22.26 -7.71
CA LYS A 257 -5.65 -22.20 -7.89
C LYS A 257 -6.14 -20.77 -8.11
N ILE A 258 -5.75 -19.84 -7.24
CA ILE A 258 -6.11 -18.41 -7.33
C ILE A 258 -5.63 -17.75 -8.64
N LYS A 259 -4.57 -18.27 -9.25
CA LYS A 259 -4.06 -17.76 -10.54
C LYS A 259 -4.86 -18.22 -11.75
N GLN A 260 -5.61 -19.32 -11.65
CA GLN A 260 -6.23 -20.02 -12.80
C GLN A 260 -7.64 -19.49 -13.20
N LYS A 261 -8.09 -18.35 -12.64
CA LYS A 261 -9.38 -17.67 -12.91
C LYS A 261 -10.65 -18.38 -12.40
N GLU A 262 -10.55 -19.51 -11.71
CA GLU A 262 -11.65 -20.13 -10.95
C GLU A 262 -11.72 -19.56 -9.51
N ASN A 263 -11.69 -18.24 -9.40
CA ASN A 263 -11.51 -17.59 -8.10
C ASN A 263 -12.85 -17.40 -7.41
N LEU A 264 -12.91 -17.72 -6.12
CA LEU A 264 -14.06 -17.38 -5.30
C LEU A 264 -14.35 -15.87 -5.40
N PRO A 265 -15.63 -15.45 -5.42
CA PRO A 265 -16.03 -14.06 -5.57
C PRO A 265 -15.25 -13.08 -4.69
N PHE A 266 -14.98 -13.49 -3.44
CA PHE A 266 -14.27 -12.68 -2.47
C PHE A 266 -12.79 -12.44 -2.78
N ILE A 267 -12.09 -13.43 -3.35
CA ILE A 267 -10.68 -13.26 -3.75
C ILE A 267 -10.58 -12.24 -4.87
N LYS A 268 -11.50 -12.30 -5.84
CA LYS A 268 -11.55 -11.32 -6.92
C LYS A 268 -11.88 -9.92 -6.39
N ALA A 269 -12.88 -9.79 -5.52
CA ALA A 269 -13.24 -8.51 -4.90
C ALA A 269 -12.07 -7.88 -4.11
N LEU A 270 -11.33 -8.69 -3.33
CA LEU A 270 -10.12 -8.23 -2.64
C LEU A 270 -9.02 -7.81 -3.60
N ALA A 271 -8.83 -8.55 -4.69
CA ALA A 271 -7.84 -8.21 -5.72
C ALA A 271 -8.14 -6.87 -6.38
N ASP A 272 -9.38 -6.66 -6.80
CA ASP A 272 -9.82 -5.46 -7.52
C ASP A 272 -9.74 -4.21 -6.60
N THR A 273 -10.25 -4.32 -5.37
CA THR A 273 -10.17 -3.22 -4.37
C THR A 273 -8.76 -2.93 -3.86
N SER A 274 -7.81 -3.85 -4.03
CA SER A 274 -6.40 -3.66 -3.70
C SER A 274 -5.49 -3.41 -4.89
N GLN A 275 -6.04 -3.36 -6.10
CA GLN A 275 -5.32 -3.22 -7.37
C GLN A 275 -4.21 -4.28 -7.50
N THR A 276 -4.52 -5.51 -7.12
CA THR A 276 -3.60 -6.64 -7.12
C THR A 276 -3.85 -7.50 -8.36
N ASN A 277 -2.83 -7.69 -9.18
CA ASN A 277 -2.93 -8.59 -10.32
C ASN A 277 -2.80 -10.05 -9.84
N LEU A 278 -3.92 -10.79 -9.90
CA LEU A 278 -3.98 -12.18 -9.47
C LEU A 278 -3.02 -13.10 -10.23
N THR A 279 -2.73 -12.83 -11.51
CA THR A 279 -1.82 -13.67 -12.31
C THR A 279 -0.38 -13.67 -11.78
N SER A 280 0.01 -12.59 -11.10
CA SER A 280 1.31 -12.42 -10.46
C SER A 280 1.27 -12.52 -8.93
N LEU A 281 0.16 -13.00 -8.35
CA LEU A 281 -0.03 -13.04 -6.91
C LEU A 281 1.13 -13.75 -6.19
N SER A 282 1.66 -13.10 -5.16
CA SER A 282 2.67 -13.64 -4.26
C SER A 282 2.15 -13.70 -2.82
N VAL A 283 2.84 -14.43 -1.94
CA VAL A 283 2.55 -14.43 -0.49
C VAL A 283 2.62 -13.01 0.06
N THR A 284 3.62 -12.23 -0.37
CA THR A 284 3.78 -10.82 -0.01
C THR A 284 2.54 -9.99 -0.36
N ASP A 285 1.93 -10.20 -1.53
CA ASP A 285 0.70 -9.49 -1.89
C ASP A 285 -0.45 -9.85 -0.93
N ILE A 286 -0.61 -11.11 -0.56
CA ILE A 286 -1.63 -11.54 0.39
C ILE A 286 -1.39 -10.87 1.76
N VAL A 287 -0.17 -10.95 2.28
CA VAL A 287 0.24 -10.40 3.60
C VAL A 287 0.10 -8.88 3.66
N PHE A 288 0.47 -8.15 2.62
CA PHE A 288 0.52 -6.69 2.64
C PHE A 288 -0.69 -6.00 2.00
N ARG A 289 -1.52 -6.72 1.24
CA ARG A 289 -2.66 -6.13 0.52
C ARG A 289 -3.99 -6.74 0.96
N PHE A 290 -4.09 -8.05 1.13
CA PHE A 290 -5.37 -8.69 1.49
C PHE A 290 -5.55 -8.74 3.02
N ALA A 291 -4.61 -9.34 3.74
CA ALA A 291 -4.69 -9.50 5.18
C ALA A 291 -4.93 -8.19 5.96
N PRO A 292 -4.30 -7.04 5.61
CA PRO A 292 -4.52 -5.79 6.35
C PRO A 292 -5.94 -5.23 6.19
N ARG A 293 -6.63 -5.55 5.09
CA ARG A 293 -8.03 -5.15 4.86
C ARG A 293 -8.98 -5.92 5.74
N ILE A 294 -8.79 -7.24 5.78
CA ILE A 294 -9.59 -8.14 6.62
C ILE A 294 -9.38 -7.80 8.10
N ASN A 295 -8.12 -7.67 8.53
CA ASN A 295 -7.75 -7.28 9.88
C ASN A 295 -8.19 -5.87 10.28
N ALA A 296 -8.53 -4.99 9.33
CA ALA A 296 -9.00 -3.65 9.67
C ALA A 296 -10.38 -3.71 10.32
N ALA A 297 -11.26 -4.63 9.90
CA ALA A 297 -12.56 -4.82 10.51
C ALA A 297 -12.42 -5.19 11.99
N GLY A 298 -11.65 -6.22 12.33
CA GLY A 298 -11.42 -6.61 13.74
C GLY A 298 -10.60 -5.62 14.57
N ARG A 299 -10.17 -4.48 14.02
CA ARG A 299 -9.40 -3.44 14.74
C ARG A 299 -10.18 -2.14 14.97
N LEU A 300 -11.12 -1.81 14.09
CA LEU A 300 -11.86 -0.55 14.11
C LEU A 300 -13.38 -0.75 14.24
N GLU A 301 -13.92 -1.91 13.86
CA GLU A 301 -15.35 -2.20 13.87
C GLU A 301 -15.58 -3.69 14.23
N HIS A 302 -16.70 -4.26 13.79
CA HIS A 302 -17.04 -5.68 14.02
C HIS A 302 -16.49 -6.54 12.87
N ALA A 303 -15.84 -7.66 13.21
CA ALA A 303 -15.24 -8.60 12.26
C ALA A 303 -16.24 -9.28 11.29
N LYS A 304 -17.54 -9.02 11.45
CA LYS A 304 -18.62 -9.57 10.62
C LYS A 304 -18.45 -9.29 9.13
N GLU A 305 -17.96 -8.10 8.76
CA GLU A 305 -17.75 -7.73 7.34
C GLU A 305 -16.74 -8.65 6.63
N ALA A 306 -15.72 -9.14 7.34
CA ALA A 306 -14.75 -10.08 6.80
C ALA A 306 -15.38 -11.44 6.46
N ILE A 307 -16.24 -11.94 7.35
CA ILE A 307 -16.93 -13.22 7.13
C ILE A 307 -17.98 -13.07 6.04
N GLN A 308 -18.76 -11.99 6.03
CA GLN A 308 -19.76 -11.77 4.99
C GLN A 308 -19.13 -11.69 3.61
N LEU A 309 -18.01 -10.98 3.47
CA LEU A 309 -17.19 -10.99 2.25
C LEU A 309 -16.87 -12.42 1.78
N MET A 310 -16.38 -13.26 2.69
CA MET A 310 -15.96 -14.63 2.37
C MET A 310 -17.12 -15.58 2.07
N LEU A 311 -18.31 -15.32 2.64
CA LEU A 311 -19.53 -16.09 2.42
C LEU A 311 -20.35 -15.61 1.20
N SER A 312 -19.98 -14.48 0.59
CA SER A 312 -20.65 -13.93 -0.58
C SER A 312 -20.65 -14.90 -1.77
N LYS A 313 -21.84 -15.16 -2.32
CA LYS A 313 -22.05 -16.08 -3.45
C LYS A 313 -21.77 -15.43 -4.80
N THR A 314 -21.82 -14.10 -4.89
CA THR A 314 -21.62 -13.35 -6.13
C THR A 314 -20.53 -12.32 -5.97
N TYR A 315 -19.90 -11.94 -7.09
CA TYR A 315 -18.85 -10.94 -7.11
C TYR A 315 -19.35 -9.57 -6.62
N ASP A 316 -20.55 -9.15 -7.03
CA ASP A 316 -21.08 -7.83 -6.65
C ASP A 316 -21.35 -7.73 -5.13
N ASP A 317 -21.82 -8.81 -4.51
CA ASP A 317 -22.02 -8.87 -3.07
C ASP A 317 -20.68 -8.84 -2.32
N ALA A 318 -19.71 -9.63 -2.79
CA ALA A 318 -18.35 -9.61 -2.25
C ALA A 318 -17.69 -8.23 -2.40
N LEU A 319 -17.94 -7.53 -3.52
CA LEU A 319 -17.35 -6.22 -3.79
C LEU A 319 -17.80 -5.17 -2.77
N ILE A 320 -19.05 -5.21 -2.32
CA ILE A 320 -19.59 -4.30 -1.30
C ILE A 320 -18.79 -4.45 0.01
N HIS A 321 -18.66 -5.68 0.51
CA HIS A 321 -17.91 -5.93 1.74
C HIS A 321 -16.41 -5.62 1.58
N ALA A 322 -15.81 -5.96 0.42
CA ALA A 322 -14.40 -5.64 0.15
C ALA A 322 -14.14 -4.12 0.11
N GLN A 323 -15.09 -3.32 -0.38
CA GLN A 323 -15.02 -1.86 -0.36
C GLN A 323 -15.10 -1.32 1.09
N THR A 324 -16.00 -1.85 1.91
CA THR A 324 -16.08 -1.51 3.35
C THR A 324 -14.75 -1.80 4.05
N LEU A 325 -14.20 -3.01 3.89
CA LEU A 325 -12.89 -3.37 4.47
C LEU A 325 -11.75 -2.48 3.96
N THR A 326 -11.82 -2.03 2.71
CA THR A 326 -10.83 -1.12 2.13
C THR A 326 -10.93 0.29 2.74
N ALA A 327 -12.14 0.78 3.00
CA ALA A 327 -12.37 2.04 3.70
C ALA A 327 -11.82 1.98 5.13
N LEU A 328 -12.17 0.92 5.89
CA LEU A 328 -11.66 0.70 7.25
C LEU A 328 -10.14 0.60 7.28
N ASN A 329 -9.53 -0.12 6.32
CA ASN A 329 -8.09 -0.20 6.23
C ASN A 329 -7.45 1.16 5.98
N SER A 330 -8.06 2.01 5.15
CA SER A 330 -7.57 3.36 4.85
C SER A 330 -7.66 4.27 6.08
N GLU A 331 -8.77 4.21 6.81
CA GLU A 331 -8.93 4.90 8.09
C GLU A 331 -7.87 4.45 9.11
N ARG A 332 -7.68 3.13 9.25
CA ARG A 332 -6.64 2.58 10.12
C ARG A 332 -5.24 3.07 9.73
N GLN A 333 -4.90 3.17 8.44
CA GLN A 333 -3.60 3.71 8.00
C GLN A 333 -3.44 5.18 8.40
N SER A 334 -4.50 5.98 8.26
CA SER A 334 -4.50 7.39 8.61
C SER A 334 -4.21 7.58 10.10
N ILE A 335 -4.95 6.88 10.96
CA ILE A 335 -4.77 6.94 12.42
C ILE A 335 -3.40 6.38 12.82
N GLN A 336 -2.95 5.28 12.20
CA GLN A 336 -1.61 4.73 12.44
C GLN A 336 -0.52 5.74 12.10
N LYS A 337 -0.61 6.44 10.96
CA LYS A 337 0.41 7.37 10.50
C LYS A 337 0.57 8.56 11.47
N SER A 338 -0.53 9.15 11.94
CA SER A 338 -0.46 10.22 12.94
C SER A 338 0.10 9.71 14.26
N THR A 339 -0.37 8.55 14.73
CA THR A 339 0.06 7.93 15.99
C THR A 339 1.55 7.60 16.00
N VAL A 340 2.10 7.06 14.90
CA VAL A 340 3.53 6.74 14.78
C VAL A 340 4.40 8.00 14.89
N VAL A 341 4.03 9.10 14.22
CA VAL A 341 4.80 10.36 14.29
C VAL A 341 4.85 10.90 15.72
N GLU A 342 3.73 10.85 16.42
CA GLU A 342 3.64 11.27 17.83
C GLU A 342 4.45 10.34 18.75
N ALA A 343 4.31 9.02 18.56
CA ALA A 343 5.01 8.02 19.33
C ALA A 343 6.53 8.09 19.12
N GLU A 344 7.00 8.34 17.89
CA GLU A 344 8.42 8.54 17.60
C GLU A 344 8.97 9.81 18.27
N HIS A 345 8.17 10.89 18.31
CA HIS A 345 8.54 12.11 19.03
C HIS A 345 8.69 11.83 20.54
N LEU A 346 7.71 11.17 21.17
CA LEU A 346 7.77 10.78 22.58
C LEU A 346 8.90 9.80 22.88
N ALA A 347 9.16 8.83 21.99
CA ALA A 347 10.28 7.91 22.15
C ALA A 347 11.61 8.67 22.14
N SER A 348 11.78 9.65 21.25
CA SER A 348 13.02 10.43 21.13
C SER A 348 13.33 11.25 22.38
N THR A 349 12.31 11.69 23.13
CA THR A 349 12.48 12.45 24.38
C THR A 349 12.74 11.55 25.59
N LEU A 350 12.20 10.31 25.58
CA LEU A 350 12.33 9.36 26.68
C LEU A 350 13.61 8.50 26.62
N LEU A 351 14.11 8.20 25.41
CA LEU A 351 15.31 7.38 25.20
C LEU A 351 16.56 7.81 25.99
N PRO A 352 16.84 9.11 26.21
CA PRO A 352 17.95 9.52 27.07
C PRO A 352 17.81 9.07 28.53
N SER A 353 16.58 8.90 29.02
CA SER A 353 16.28 8.45 30.40
C SER A 353 16.13 6.94 30.49
N PHE A 354 15.67 6.29 29.42
CA PHE A 354 15.40 4.86 29.32
C PHE A 354 16.08 4.29 28.06
N PRO A 355 17.39 4.00 28.11
CA PRO A 355 18.16 3.66 26.92
C PRO A 355 17.97 2.21 26.43
N SER A 356 17.27 1.37 27.18
CA SER A 356 17.15 -0.08 26.91
C SER A 356 15.75 -0.51 26.51
N SER A 357 14.76 0.39 26.60
CA SER A 357 13.37 0.13 26.28
C SER A 357 12.64 1.39 25.83
N ILE A 358 11.51 1.24 25.14
CA ILE A 358 10.65 2.35 24.74
C ILE A 358 9.27 2.13 25.35
N VAL A 359 8.83 3.03 26.23
CA VAL A 359 7.47 2.96 26.82
C VAL A 359 6.78 4.30 26.65
N VAL A 360 5.94 4.40 25.63
CA VAL A 360 5.23 5.63 25.26
C VAL A 360 3.76 5.54 25.64
N TYR A 361 3.22 6.67 26.08
CA TYR A 361 1.82 6.81 26.48
C TYR A 361 1.28 8.12 25.93
N LYS A 362 0.06 8.08 25.40
CA LYS A 362 -0.74 9.28 25.12
C LYS A 362 -2.23 8.92 25.19
N GLU A 363 -3.01 9.82 25.78
CA GLU A 363 -4.47 9.73 25.78
C GLU A 363 -5.04 9.86 24.35
N GLY A 364 -6.12 9.12 24.06
CA GLY A 364 -6.84 9.20 22.79
C GLY A 364 -6.24 8.36 21.65
N TRP A 365 -5.17 7.60 21.88
CA TRP A 365 -4.71 6.61 20.89
C TRP A 365 -5.66 5.42 20.83
N HIS A 366 -5.96 4.96 19.60
CA HIS A 366 -6.87 3.83 19.37
C HIS A 366 -6.24 2.50 19.78
N ILE A 367 -6.94 1.71 20.62
CA ILE A 367 -6.43 0.45 21.18
C ILE A 367 -6.03 -0.56 20.10
N GLY A 368 -6.87 -0.71 19.06
CA GLY A 368 -6.61 -1.59 17.91
C GLY A 368 -5.33 -1.30 17.10
N ILE A 369 -4.65 -0.16 17.35
CA ILE A 369 -3.47 0.29 16.58
C ILE A 369 -2.17 0.22 17.40
N LEU A 370 -2.23 0.16 18.73
CA LEU A 370 -1.06 0.23 19.62
C LEU A 370 0.03 -0.80 19.27
N GLY A 371 -0.37 -2.04 18.96
CA GLY A 371 0.58 -3.09 18.61
C GLY A 371 1.33 -2.86 17.29
N ILE A 372 0.70 -2.17 16.33
CA ILE A 372 1.33 -1.82 15.04
C ILE A 372 2.35 -0.69 15.26
N VAL A 373 2.00 0.29 16.09
CA VAL A 373 2.89 1.38 16.46
C VAL A 373 4.09 0.85 17.25
N ALA A 374 3.87 -0.08 18.18
CA ALA A 374 4.93 -0.74 18.93
C ALA A 374 5.91 -1.46 17.98
N ALA A 375 5.41 -2.23 17.01
CA ALA A 375 6.24 -2.90 16.01
C ALA A 375 7.08 -1.90 15.20
N ARG A 376 6.48 -0.75 14.82
CA ARG A 376 7.19 0.30 14.09
C ARG A 376 8.32 0.93 14.92
N LEU A 377 8.10 1.15 16.21
CA LEU A 377 9.14 1.65 17.11
C LEU A 377 10.28 0.63 17.27
N VAL A 378 9.96 -0.66 17.38
CA VAL A 378 10.96 -1.74 17.39
C VAL A 378 11.79 -1.72 16.11
N GLU A 379 11.17 -1.61 14.93
CA GLU A 379 11.88 -1.55 13.64
C GLU A 379 12.81 -0.33 13.53
N THR A 380 12.36 0.83 14.03
CA THR A 380 13.12 2.08 13.96
C THR A 380 14.31 2.10 14.92
N TYR A 381 14.10 1.65 16.17
CA TYR A 381 15.06 1.81 17.26
C TYR A 381 15.80 0.53 17.66
N TYR A 382 15.31 -0.65 17.25
CA TYR A 382 15.85 -1.97 17.66
C TYR A 382 15.92 -2.14 19.17
N LEU A 383 14.85 -1.73 19.86
CA LEU A 383 14.65 -1.89 21.30
C LEU A 383 13.22 -2.41 21.55
N PRO A 384 12.96 -3.18 22.63
CA PRO A 384 11.61 -3.55 23.03
C PRO A 384 10.75 -2.29 23.23
N ALA A 385 9.55 -2.29 22.68
CA ALA A 385 8.66 -1.13 22.72
C ALA A 385 7.28 -1.49 23.26
N ILE A 386 6.74 -0.65 24.14
CA ILE A 386 5.40 -0.69 24.69
C ILE A 386 4.69 0.64 24.39
N VAL A 387 3.47 0.54 23.87
CA VAL A 387 2.63 1.69 23.52
C VAL A 387 1.33 1.58 24.33
N LEU A 388 1.00 2.64 25.06
CA LEU A 388 -0.11 2.70 26.03
C LEU A 388 -1.09 3.80 25.65
N THR A 389 -2.37 3.57 25.92
CA THR A 389 -3.44 4.57 25.87
C THR A 389 -4.32 4.45 27.11
N GLU A 390 -5.07 5.49 27.45
CA GLU A 390 -6.04 5.43 28.54
C GLU A 390 -7.35 4.77 28.06
N HIS A 391 -7.90 3.88 28.88
CA HIS A 391 -9.18 3.25 28.64
C HIS A 391 -9.90 2.91 29.96
N HIS A 392 -11.05 3.55 30.21
CA HIS A 392 -11.84 3.38 31.44
C HIS A 392 -11.04 3.55 32.74
N GLY A 393 -10.20 4.59 32.82
CA GLY A 393 -9.46 4.93 34.04
C GLY A 393 -8.19 4.10 34.30
N VAL A 394 -7.84 3.18 33.40
CA VAL A 394 -6.57 2.43 33.43
C VAL A 394 -5.83 2.61 32.10
N LEU A 395 -4.52 2.32 32.08
CA LEU A 395 -3.73 2.34 30.85
C LEU A 395 -3.70 0.94 30.24
N LYS A 396 -4.25 0.79 29.03
CA LYS A 396 -4.11 -0.43 28.22
C LYS A 396 -3.00 -0.26 27.20
N GLY A 397 -2.20 -1.29 27.00
CA GLY A 397 -1.05 -1.24 26.10
C GLY A 397 -0.81 -2.50 25.31
N SER A 398 0.01 -2.34 24.27
CA SER A 398 0.59 -3.45 23.52
C SER A 398 2.09 -3.27 23.39
N GLY A 399 2.83 -4.36 23.63
CA GLY A 399 4.27 -4.45 23.52
C GLY A 399 4.73 -5.30 22.33
N ARG A 400 5.91 -4.99 21.81
CA ARG A 400 6.65 -5.77 20.82
C ARG A 400 8.11 -5.89 21.25
N SER A 401 8.68 -7.07 21.04
CA SER A 401 10.06 -7.37 21.43
C SER A 401 11.05 -7.30 20.27
N VAL A 402 12.33 -7.37 20.62
CA VAL A 402 13.44 -7.66 19.71
C VAL A 402 13.94 -9.08 19.93
N ARG A 403 14.67 -9.61 18.95
CA ARG A 403 15.39 -10.87 19.12
C ARG A 403 16.34 -10.78 20.32
N GLY A 404 16.37 -11.84 21.13
CA GLY A 404 17.20 -11.91 22.34
C GLY A 404 16.48 -11.49 23.62
N LEU A 405 15.24 -11.00 23.54
CA LEU A 405 14.43 -10.71 24.72
C LEU A 405 13.03 -11.33 24.61
N ASN A 406 12.69 -12.21 25.55
CA ASN A 406 11.35 -12.72 25.71
C ASN A 406 10.49 -11.70 26.48
N LEU A 407 9.55 -11.07 25.78
CA LEU A 407 8.71 -10.01 26.33
C LEU A 407 7.78 -10.50 27.45
N PHE A 408 7.26 -11.73 27.34
CA PHE A 408 6.42 -12.31 28.38
C PHE A 408 7.21 -12.49 29.70
N HIS A 409 8.45 -13.00 29.63
CA HIS A 409 9.32 -13.08 30.79
C HIS A 409 9.67 -11.69 31.34
N ALA A 410 9.99 -10.73 30.48
CA ALA A 410 10.30 -9.37 30.91
C ALA A 410 9.12 -8.69 31.64
N LEU A 411 7.88 -8.94 31.18
CA LEU A 411 6.67 -8.45 31.86
C LEU A 411 6.38 -9.20 33.16
N THR A 412 6.72 -10.48 33.24
CA THR A 412 6.58 -11.27 34.48
C THR A 412 7.43 -10.70 35.62
N GLU A 413 8.64 -10.25 35.32
CA GLU A 413 9.50 -9.53 36.27
C GLU A 413 8.91 -8.17 36.70
N CYS A 414 7.94 -7.63 35.94
CA CYS A 414 7.23 -6.39 36.22
C CYS A 414 5.84 -6.59 36.83
N HIS A 415 5.45 -7.81 37.25
CA HIS A 415 4.07 -8.12 37.68
C HIS A 415 3.51 -7.24 38.80
N ASP A 416 4.37 -6.71 39.69
CA ASP A 416 4.02 -5.86 40.82
C ASP A 416 3.48 -4.47 40.43
N VAL A 417 3.75 -4.01 39.22
CA VAL A 417 3.28 -2.71 38.68
C VAL A 417 2.25 -2.88 37.56
N LEU A 418 1.81 -4.12 37.30
CA LEU A 418 0.83 -4.49 36.27
C LEU A 418 -0.48 -4.92 36.94
N ILE A 419 -1.62 -4.50 36.37
CA ILE A 419 -2.94 -5.04 36.76
C ILE A 419 -3.13 -6.41 36.09
N GLN A 420 -2.82 -6.50 34.81
CA GLN A 420 -2.95 -7.70 33.99
C GLN A 420 -1.94 -7.66 32.85
N PHE A 421 -1.41 -8.81 32.44
CA PHE A 421 -0.63 -8.93 31.21
C PHE A 421 -0.76 -10.34 30.63
N GLY A 422 -0.44 -10.48 29.34
CA GLY A 422 -0.44 -11.75 28.64
C GLY A 422 0.17 -11.63 27.25
N GLY A 423 0.64 -12.74 26.69
CA GLY A 423 1.25 -12.76 25.35
C GLY A 423 2.30 -13.86 25.18
N HIS A 424 3.20 -13.65 24.23
CA HIS A 424 4.27 -14.55 23.84
C HIS A 424 5.63 -13.84 23.83
N GLU A 425 6.68 -14.53 23.39
CA GLU A 425 8.06 -14.01 23.35
C GLU A 425 8.18 -12.66 22.63
N MET A 426 7.47 -12.47 21.52
CA MET A 426 7.64 -11.30 20.64
C MET A 426 6.57 -10.23 20.78
N ALA A 427 5.45 -10.51 21.45
CA ALA A 427 4.30 -9.61 21.55
C ALA A 427 3.50 -9.86 22.82
N ALA A 428 3.03 -8.79 23.47
CA ALA A 428 2.21 -8.90 24.67
C ALA A 428 1.19 -7.75 24.77
N GLY A 429 0.10 -8.00 25.49
CA GLY A 429 -0.83 -7.00 25.98
C GLY A 429 -0.65 -6.79 27.49
N LEU A 430 -0.91 -5.59 27.96
CA LEU A 430 -0.78 -5.24 29.37
C LEU A 430 -1.77 -4.14 29.78
N THR A 431 -2.09 -4.11 31.06
CA THR A 431 -2.92 -3.10 31.72
C THR A 431 -2.18 -2.60 32.97
N ILE A 432 -2.05 -1.29 33.14
CA ILE A 432 -1.40 -0.66 34.29
C ILE A 432 -2.24 0.48 34.86
N GLU A 433 -2.09 0.75 36.15
CA GLU A 433 -2.66 1.95 36.77
C GLU A 433 -1.99 3.22 36.24
N ILE A 434 -2.77 4.30 36.08
CA ILE A 434 -2.26 5.58 35.53
C ILE A 434 -1.09 6.12 36.37
N ASN A 435 -1.17 5.97 37.70
CA ASN A 435 -0.14 6.43 38.64
C ASN A 435 1.13 5.55 38.66
N GLN A 436 1.11 4.36 38.05
CA GLN A 436 2.26 3.45 38.00
C GLN A 436 3.14 3.61 36.75
N LEU A 437 2.74 4.47 35.79
CA LEU A 437 3.45 4.61 34.50
C LEU A 437 4.96 4.84 34.64
N GLU A 438 5.38 5.75 35.52
CA GLU A 438 6.80 6.06 35.71
C GLU A 438 7.57 4.95 36.43
N ASN A 439 6.92 4.24 37.36
CA ASN A 439 7.52 3.08 38.02
C ASN A 439 7.70 1.93 37.02
N PHE A 440 6.70 1.71 36.18
CA PHE A 440 6.75 0.72 35.11
C PHE A 440 7.87 1.04 34.10
N ARG A 441 7.99 2.30 33.64
CA ARG A 441 9.08 2.74 32.76
C ARG A 441 10.46 2.37 33.30
N LYS A 442 10.73 2.73 34.56
CA LYS A 442 12.01 2.46 35.23
C LYS A 442 12.27 0.96 35.37
N LYS A 443 11.26 0.21 35.82
CA LYS A 443 11.41 -1.23 36.07
C LYS A 443 11.61 -1.99 34.77
N PHE A 444 10.79 -1.72 33.76
CA PHE A 444 10.88 -2.36 32.45
C PHE A 444 12.22 -2.07 31.76
N ASP A 445 12.72 -0.82 31.81
CA ASP A 445 14.03 -0.48 31.25
C ASP A 445 15.17 -1.23 31.94
N SER A 446 15.13 -1.35 33.27
CA SER A 446 16.12 -2.11 34.03
C SER A 446 16.10 -3.60 33.68
N VAL A 447 14.92 -4.20 33.54
CA VAL A 447 14.76 -5.60 33.15
C VAL A 447 15.28 -5.83 31.72
N CYS A 448 14.89 -4.96 30.78
CA CYS A 448 15.38 -5.02 29.41
C CYS A 448 16.91 -4.86 29.34
N ASN A 449 17.49 -3.97 30.14
CA ASN A 449 18.93 -3.78 30.17
C ASN A 449 19.69 -5.01 30.70
N ALA A 450 19.12 -5.71 31.68
CA ALA A 450 19.71 -6.91 32.25
C ALA A 450 19.59 -8.13 31.30
N MET A 451 18.51 -8.20 30.51
CA MET A 451 18.26 -9.31 29.59
C MET A 451 18.88 -9.13 28.20
N LEU A 452 19.09 -7.89 27.73
CA LEU A 452 19.61 -7.61 26.39
C LEU A 452 21.13 -7.42 26.35
N ASP A 453 21.81 -8.33 25.65
CA ASP A 453 23.20 -8.19 25.28
C ASP A 453 23.42 -7.04 24.28
N ASN A 454 24.62 -6.45 24.31
CA ASN A 454 24.99 -5.36 23.40
C ASN A 454 24.95 -5.74 21.91
N GLU A 455 25.12 -7.03 21.60
CA GLU A 455 25.07 -7.53 20.22
C GLU A 455 23.63 -7.68 19.70
N ASP A 456 22.67 -7.99 20.56
CA ASP A 456 21.24 -8.08 20.20
C ASP A 456 20.59 -6.70 19.94
N ARG A 457 21.26 -5.63 20.40
CA ARG A 457 20.86 -4.23 20.14
C ARG A 457 21.26 -3.72 18.74
N LYS A 458 21.54 -4.62 17.78
CA LYS A 458 21.93 -4.30 16.40
C LYS A 458 21.18 -5.17 15.39
N ALA A 459 20.77 -4.53 14.29
CA ALA A 459 20.23 -5.24 13.13
C ALA A 459 21.26 -6.20 12.52
N SER A 460 20.81 -7.39 12.10
CA SER A 460 21.63 -8.38 11.39
C SER A 460 21.01 -8.74 10.04
N ILE A 461 21.84 -8.90 9.02
CA ILE A 461 21.45 -9.37 7.69
C ILE A 461 22.08 -10.75 7.48
N TYR A 462 21.23 -11.75 7.26
CA TYR A 462 21.66 -13.11 6.95
C TYR A 462 21.81 -13.27 5.44
N ILE A 463 22.94 -13.81 5.03
CA ILE A 463 23.32 -13.97 3.62
C ILE A 463 23.38 -15.45 3.32
N ASP A 464 22.55 -15.88 2.38
CA ASP A 464 22.44 -17.28 1.98
C ASP A 464 23.68 -17.78 1.24
N ALA A 465 24.19 -16.97 0.31
CA ALA A 465 25.35 -17.30 -0.51
C ALA A 465 26.02 -16.06 -1.09
N GLU A 466 27.34 -16.17 -1.30
CA GLU A 466 28.10 -15.21 -2.10
C GLU A 466 27.98 -15.59 -3.59
N ILE A 467 27.64 -14.62 -4.43
CA ILE A 467 27.52 -14.78 -5.89
C ILE A 467 28.22 -13.63 -6.62
N SER A 468 28.73 -13.91 -7.81
CA SER A 468 29.09 -12.88 -8.78
C SER A 468 27.83 -12.36 -9.47
N LEU A 469 27.84 -11.10 -9.87
CA LEU A 469 26.78 -10.52 -10.71
C LEU A 469 26.62 -11.29 -12.04
N ASP A 470 27.69 -11.94 -12.52
CA ASP A 470 27.64 -12.75 -13.75
C ASP A 470 26.84 -14.06 -13.60
N ASP A 471 26.61 -14.50 -12.35
CA ASP A 471 25.80 -15.68 -12.06
C ASP A 471 24.30 -15.43 -12.24
N ILE A 472 23.90 -14.15 -12.28
CA ILE A 472 22.52 -13.72 -12.47
C ILE A 472 22.13 -13.93 -13.93
N THR A 473 21.81 -15.18 -14.26
CA THR A 473 21.37 -15.62 -15.59
C THR A 473 19.87 -15.91 -15.61
N PRO A 474 19.21 -15.92 -16.79
CA PRO A 474 17.81 -16.32 -16.89
C PRO A 474 17.52 -17.70 -16.29
N ASN A 475 18.46 -18.65 -16.42
CA ASN A 475 18.32 -19.99 -15.82
C ASN A 475 18.42 -19.96 -14.29
N PHE A 476 19.33 -19.15 -13.75
CA PHE A 476 19.43 -18.92 -12.31
C PHE A 476 18.13 -18.30 -11.78
N LEU A 477 17.58 -17.27 -12.43
CA LEU A 477 16.31 -16.65 -12.05
C LEU A 477 15.13 -17.64 -12.15
N LYS A 478 15.07 -18.49 -13.18
CA LYS A 478 14.07 -19.57 -13.28
C LYS A 478 14.18 -20.55 -12.12
N THR A 479 15.41 -20.89 -11.73
CA THR A 479 15.66 -21.78 -10.58
C THR A 479 15.19 -21.13 -9.28
N LEU A 480 15.49 -19.85 -9.06
CA LEU A 480 15.04 -19.12 -7.87
C LEU A 480 13.51 -19.04 -7.79
N LYS A 481 12.81 -18.84 -8.93
CA LYS A 481 11.34 -18.85 -8.96
C LYS A 481 10.73 -20.17 -8.48
N ARG A 482 11.44 -21.30 -8.55
CA ARG A 482 10.95 -22.59 -8.03
C ARG A 482 10.92 -22.65 -6.49
N PHE A 483 11.62 -21.74 -5.81
CA PHE A 483 11.57 -21.63 -4.34
C PHE A 483 10.30 -20.94 -3.86
N GLU A 484 9.55 -20.28 -4.75
CA GLU A 484 8.21 -19.80 -4.41
C GLU A 484 7.29 -20.98 -4.04
N PRO A 485 6.31 -20.77 -3.15
CA PRO A 485 6.05 -19.54 -2.39
C PRO A 485 7.07 -19.29 -1.26
N CYS A 486 7.61 -18.08 -1.17
CA CYS A 486 8.51 -17.67 -0.09
C CYS A 486 7.76 -17.07 1.11
N GLY A 487 8.29 -17.30 2.31
CA GLY A 487 7.75 -16.81 3.59
C GLY A 487 8.63 -17.26 4.77
N PRO A 488 8.15 -17.20 6.02
CA PRO A 488 8.91 -17.64 7.19
C PRO A 488 9.53 -19.03 7.01
N LYS A 489 10.79 -19.20 7.43
CA LYS A 489 11.70 -20.36 7.20
C LYS A 489 12.00 -20.72 5.74
N ASN A 490 11.31 -20.12 4.77
CA ASN A 490 11.64 -20.17 3.34
C ASN A 490 11.71 -18.75 2.75
N ASN A 491 12.53 -17.89 3.35
CA ASN A 491 12.63 -16.49 2.97
C ASN A 491 13.14 -16.35 1.52
N HIS A 492 12.88 -15.21 0.88
CA HIS A 492 13.53 -14.88 -0.39
C HIS A 492 15.07 -14.92 -0.20
N PRO A 493 15.81 -15.60 -1.09
CA PRO A 493 17.26 -15.70 -0.96
C PRO A 493 17.97 -14.34 -0.93
N VAL A 494 18.87 -14.15 0.03
CA VAL A 494 19.70 -12.96 0.15
C VAL A 494 21.13 -13.28 -0.30
N PHE A 495 21.59 -12.61 -1.34
CA PHE A 495 22.91 -12.84 -1.91
C PHE A 495 23.88 -11.70 -1.62
N LEU A 496 25.17 -12.04 -1.51
CA LEU A 496 26.27 -11.10 -1.38
C LEU A 496 27.08 -11.05 -2.67
N SER A 497 27.25 -9.85 -3.23
CA SER A 497 28.26 -9.57 -4.25
C SER A 497 29.22 -8.51 -3.74
N LYS A 498 30.52 -8.77 -3.84
CA LYS A 498 31.58 -7.85 -3.40
C LYS A 498 32.19 -7.11 -4.59
N HIS A 499 32.70 -5.91 -4.32
CA HIS A 499 33.49 -5.12 -5.28
C HIS A 499 32.79 -4.83 -6.62
N ALA A 500 31.47 -4.68 -6.63
CA ALA A 500 30.72 -4.30 -7.83
C ALA A 500 31.04 -2.84 -8.24
N PRO A 501 31.66 -2.60 -9.41
CA PRO A 501 31.99 -1.25 -9.85
C PRO A 501 30.72 -0.45 -10.17
N VAL A 502 30.59 0.73 -9.57
CA VAL A 502 29.47 1.65 -9.85
C VAL A 502 29.62 2.23 -11.26
N PHE A 503 28.59 2.07 -12.08
CA PHE A 503 28.54 2.60 -13.44
C PHE A 503 27.99 4.02 -13.49
N THR A 504 26.86 4.28 -12.81
CA THR A 504 26.21 5.59 -12.81
C THR A 504 26.25 6.25 -11.44
N LYS A 505 26.29 7.58 -11.44
CA LYS A 505 26.19 8.34 -10.19
C LYS A 505 24.86 8.02 -9.50
N PRO A 506 24.87 7.68 -8.19
CA PRO A 506 23.62 7.38 -7.51
C PRO A 506 22.66 8.58 -7.48
N LYS A 507 21.38 8.29 -7.74
CA LYS A 507 20.26 9.24 -7.78
C LYS A 507 19.24 8.90 -6.70
N LEU A 508 18.55 9.92 -6.21
CA LEU A 508 17.38 9.71 -5.37
C LEU A 508 16.17 9.37 -6.24
N LEU A 509 15.31 8.50 -5.73
CA LEU A 509 13.96 8.28 -6.22
C LEU A 509 12.99 8.70 -5.13
N LYS A 510 12.03 9.57 -5.47
CA LYS A 510 10.97 10.06 -4.56
C LYS A 510 11.50 10.65 -3.26
N ASN A 511 12.72 11.20 -3.25
CA ASN A 511 13.41 11.72 -2.06
C ASN A 511 13.63 10.72 -0.89
N GLU A 512 13.31 9.44 -1.07
CA GLU A 512 13.38 8.42 -0.01
C GLU A 512 14.25 7.22 -0.39
N HIS A 513 14.38 6.89 -1.67
CA HIS A 513 15.08 5.71 -2.14
C HIS A 513 16.30 6.07 -2.97
N LEU A 514 17.22 5.13 -3.12
CA LEU A 514 18.46 5.26 -3.87
C LEU A 514 18.40 4.40 -5.13
N LYS A 515 18.77 4.93 -6.30
CA LYS A 515 18.96 4.16 -7.53
C LYS A 515 20.31 4.45 -8.17
N PHE A 516 21.01 3.41 -8.60
CA PHE A 516 22.25 3.50 -9.38
C PHE A 516 22.44 2.23 -10.20
N GLN A 517 23.47 2.20 -11.03
CA GLN A 517 23.83 1.03 -11.83
C GLN A 517 25.22 0.53 -11.46
N VAL A 518 25.42 -0.78 -11.56
CA VAL A 518 26.72 -1.44 -11.38
C VAL A 518 27.07 -2.31 -12.57
N TYR A 519 28.36 -2.56 -12.77
CA TYR A 519 28.85 -3.53 -13.74
C TYR A 519 29.18 -4.87 -13.12
N SER A 520 28.92 -5.95 -13.85
CA SER A 520 29.53 -7.25 -13.59
C SER A 520 30.95 -7.34 -14.16
N SER A 521 31.65 -8.44 -13.88
CA SER A 521 32.99 -8.67 -14.45
C SER A 521 32.96 -8.81 -15.97
N THR A 522 31.85 -9.29 -16.54
CA THR A 522 31.61 -9.37 -18.00
C THR A 522 31.01 -8.09 -18.60
N LYS A 523 31.03 -6.96 -17.88
CA LYS A 523 30.47 -5.66 -18.29
C LYS A 523 28.95 -5.64 -18.53
N LYS A 524 28.19 -6.59 -17.97
CA LYS A 524 26.73 -6.48 -17.93
C LYS A 524 26.32 -5.40 -16.92
N ILE A 525 25.29 -4.63 -17.24
CA ILE A 525 24.77 -3.56 -16.39
C ILE A 525 23.60 -4.09 -15.57
N PHE A 526 23.62 -3.82 -14.26
CA PHE A 526 22.53 -4.13 -13.34
C PHE A 526 22.03 -2.85 -12.67
N ASP A 527 20.71 -2.66 -12.68
CA ASP A 527 20.03 -1.64 -11.87
C ASP A 527 20.04 -2.06 -10.41
N VAL A 528 20.43 -1.15 -9.52
CA VAL A 528 20.43 -1.33 -8.06
C VAL A 528 19.50 -0.31 -7.44
N VAL A 529 18.60 -0.77 -6.57
CA VAL A 529 17.68 0.08 -5.80
C VAL A 529 17.84 -0.20 -4.31
N GLY A 530 18.04 0.85 -3.51
CA GLY A 530 18.06 0.80 -2.06
C GLY A 530 16.91 1.61 -1.46
N PHE A 531 15.90 0.93 -0.91
CA PHE A 531 14.74 1.57 -0.29
C PHE A 531 15.09 2.18 1.07
N GLY A 532 14.82 3.47 1.29
CA GLY A 532 15.13 4.18 2.53
C GLY A 532 16.58 4.64 2.65
N PHE A 533 17.38 4.49 1.59
CA PHE A 533 18.81 4.83 1.59
C PHE A 533 19.11 6.29 1.23
N ALA A 534 18.09 7.17 1.12
CA ALA A 534 18.29 8.58 0.73
C ALA A 534 19.28 9.34 1.62
N MET A 535 19.34 9.01 2.91
CA MET A 535 20.29 9.60 3.87
C MET A 535 21.75 9.29 3.54
N MET A 536 22.03 8.20 2.82
CA MET A 536 23.39 7.82 2.44
C MET A 536 23.92 8.61 1.24
N THR A 537 23.06 9.35 0.51
CA THR A 537 23.42 9.95 -0.79
C THR A 537 23.37 11.46 -0.88
N CYS A 538 22.91 12.18 0.15
CA CYS A 538 22.71 13.62 0.04
C CYS A 538 23.56 14.47 0.98
N LYS A 539 24.68 15.00 0.44
CA LYS A 539 25.51 16.05 1.07
C LYS A 539 24.68 17.27 1.53
N LYS A 540 23.66 17.67 0.77
CA LYS A 540 22.77 18.81 1.10
C LYS A 540 21.72 18.47 2.18
N ALA A 541 21.20 17.24 2.19
CA ALA A 541 20.27 16.78 3.21
C ALA A 541 20.97 16.61 4.57
N PHE A 542 22.22 16.13 4.56
CA PHE A 542 23.07 16.05 5.75
C PHE A 542 23.34 17.42 6.38
N ILE A 543 23.72 18.42 5.58
CA ILE A 543 23.92 19.81 6.06
C ILE A 543 22.59 20.41 6.55
N ARG A 544 21.47 20.19 5.84
CA ARG A 544 20.14 20.63 6.29
C ARG A 544 19.70 20.00 7.61
N GLN A 545 19.96 18.71 7.79
CA GLN A 545 19.64 18.02 9.03
C GLN A 545 20.51 18.52 10.19
N LYS A 546 21.82 18.71 9.99
CA LYS A 546 22.70 19.30 11.01
C LYS A 546 22.28 20.72 11.38
N ALA A 547 21.89 21.52 10.39
CA ALA A 547 21.34 22.86 10.62
C ALA A 547 20.00 22.80 11.40
N ALA A 548 19.10 21.87 11.06
CA ALA A 548 17.84 21.66 11.79
C ALA A 548 18.06 21.15 13.23
N LYS A 549 19.20 20.51 13.50
CA LYS A 549 19.66 20.10 14.84
C LYS A 549 20.46 21.20 15.57
N GLY A 550 20.59 22.40 15.00
CA GLY A 550 21.23 23.55 15.64
C GLY A 550 22.74 23.72 15.41
N ASP A 551 23.36 23.00 14.47
CA ASP A 551 24.79 23.16 14.15
C ASP A 551 25.04 24.48 13.37
N GLU A 552 25.67 25.46 14.00
CA GLU A 552 25.96 26.78 13.40
C GLU A 552 26.82 26.70 12.13
N ARG A 553 27.75 25.75 12.05
CA ARG A 553 28.62 25.60 10.87
C ARG A 553 27.80 25.11 9.68
N ALA A 554 26.86 24.20 9.94
CA ALA A 554 25.93 23.72 8.93
C ALA A 554 24.95 24.79 8.47
N ILE A 555 24.44 25.63 9.39
CA ILE A 555 23.62 26.80 9.06
C ILE A 555 24.37 27.78 8.16
N ASN A 556 25.62 28.10 8.50
CA ASN A 556 26.46 29.00 7.72
C ASN A 556 26.79 28.44 6.33
N ALA A 557 27.10 27.14 6.25
CA ALA A 557 27.31 26.47 4.96
C ALA A 557 26.04 26.50 4.09
N LEU A 558 24.86 26.32 4.70
CA LEU A 558 23.58 26.41 4.00
C LEU A 558 23.35 27.80 3.40
N LYS A 559 23.61 28.86 4.18
CA LYS A 559 23.47 30.27 3.74
C LYS A 559 24.31 30.60 2.51
N LEU A 560 25.53 30.08 2.42
CA LEU A 560 26.40 30.25 1.26
C LEU A 560 25.89 29.49 0.03
N ILE A 561 25.40 28.26 0.23
CA ILE A 561 24.83 27.43 -0.86
C ILE A 561 23.57 28.06 -1.44
N GLU A 562 22.72 28.67 -0.59
CA GLU A 562 21.49 29.32 -1.02
C GLU A 562 21.74 30.66 -1.72
N ASN A 563 22.85 31.33 -1.40
CA ASN A 563 23.27 32.58 -2.03
C ASN A 563 24.47 32.39 -2.98
N ALA A 564 24.40 31.36 -3.84
CA ALA A 564 25.51 30.96 -4.70
C ALA A 564 26.07 32.11 -5.56
N ASN A 565 25.23 33.01 -6.08
CA ASN A 565 25.68 34.14 -6.90
C ASN A 565 26.60 35.11 -6.13
N ASN A 566 26.20 35.52 -4.92
CA ASN A 566 27.01 36.44 -4.11
C ASN A 566 28.29 35.77 -3.61
N PHE A 567 28.21 34.48 -3.30
CA PHE A 567 29.33 33.66 -2.90
C PHE A 567 30.37 33.52 -4.03
N LEU A 568 29.94 33.18 -5.24
CA LEU A 568 30.80 33.07 -6.42
C LEU A 568 31.45 34.40 -6.79
N SER A 569 30.67 35.49 -6.80
CA SER A 569 31.20 36.84 -7.05
C SER A 569 32.24 37.26 -6.02
N THR A 570 32.04 36.91 -4.75
CA THR A 570 33.01 37.20 -3.68
C THR A 570 34.33 36.46 -3.90
N ILE A 571 34.28 35.16 -4.24
CA ILE A 571 35.48 34.38 -4.56
C ILE A 571 36.21 34.99 -5.74
N GLN A 572 35.49 35.35 -6.80
CA GLN A 572 36.07 35.90 -8.03
C GLN A 572 36.80 37.24 -7.79
N ILE A 573 36.22 38.11 -6.95
CA ILE A 573 36.89 39.35 -6.54
C ILE A 573 38.18 39.04 -5.78
N GLY A 574 38.12 38.08 -4.84
CA GLY A 574 39.29 37.65 -4.06
C GLY A 574 40.42 37.12 -4.94
N ILE A 575 40.11 36.22 -5.88
CA ILE A 575 41.11 35.65 -6.81
C ILE A 575 41.71 36.74 -7.69
N THR A 576 40.87 37.62 -8.25
CA THR A 576 41.33 38.72 -9.10
C THR A 576 42.25 39.67 -8.33
N LEU A 577 41.86 40.05 -7.10
CA LEU A 577 42.66 40.95 -6.26
C LEU A 577 44.01 40.32 -5.89
N ILE A 578 44.02 39.06 -5.45
CA ILE A 578 45.26 38.35 -5.12
C ILE A 578 46.15 38.22 -6.36
N GLY A 579 45.57 37.92 -7.53
CA GLY A 579 46.30 37.85 -8.79
C GLY A 579 46.96 39.19 -9.17
N VAL A 580 46.21 40.29 -9.07
CA VAL A 580 46.71 41.64 -9.33
C VAL A 580 47.81 42.03 -8.35
N LEU A 581 47.62 41.78 -7.04
CA LEU A 581 48.64 42.09 -6.02
C LEU A 581 49.90 41.25 -6.20
N THR A 582 49.75 39.95 -6.48
CA THR A 582 50.88 39.04 -6.72
C THR A 582 51.66 39.44 -7.97
N GLY A 583 50.96 39.83 -9.05
CA GLY A 583 51.60 40.34 -10.26
C GLY A 583 52.29 41.69 -10.05
N MET A 584 51.62 42.63 -9.39
CA MET A 584 52.11 44.00 -9.16
C MET A 584 53.31 44.02 -8.20
N PHE A 585 53.20 43.37 -7.04
CA PHE A 585 54.28 43.36 -6.05
C PHE A 585 55.34 42.31 -6.37
N GLY A 586 54.94 41.09 -6.73
CA GLY A 586 55.86 39.98 -6.96
C GLY A 586 56.65 40.14 -8.26
N GLY A 587 56.01 40.62 -9.34
CA GLY A 587 56.67 40.87 -10.62
C GLY A 587 57.71 41.99 -10.52
N ALA A 588 57.36 43.12 -9.91
CA ALA A 588 58.27 44.28 -9.82
C ALA A 588 59.45 44.03 -8.86
N THR A 589 59.18 43.54 -7.64
CA THR A 589 60.25 43.43 -6.62
C THR A 589 61.19 42.24 -6.79
N LEU A 590 60.72 41.13 -7.36
CA LEU A 590 61.57 39.95 -7.57
C LEU A 590 62.30 40.00 -8.91
N ALA A 591 61.73 40.66 -9.93
CA ALA A 591 62.42 40.84 -11.21
C ALA A 591 63.64 41.75 -11.06
N GLU A 592 63.54 42.84 -10.28
CA GLU A 592 64.68 43.74 -10.00
C GLU A 592 65.85 43.03 -9.32
N LYS A 593 65.58 41.99 -8.52
CA LYS A 593 66.64 41.18 -7.88
C LYS A 593 67.30 40.19 -8.84
N LEU A 594 66.61 39.78 -9.90
CA LEU A 594 67.09 38.81 -10.88
C LEU A 594 67.84 39.50 -12.04
N GLU A 595 67.48 40.75 -12.35
CA GLU A 595 68.04 41.58 -13.42
C GLU A 595 69.58 41.67 -13.43
N PRO A 596 70.29 41.87 -12.29
CA PRO A 596 71.75 41.94 -12.26
C PRO A 596 72.45 40.69 -12.82
N THR A 597 71.81 39.53 -12.72
CA THR A 597 72.33 38.24 -13.21
C THR A 597 72.44 38.21 -14.74
N PHE A 598 71.55 38.92 -15.43
CA PHE A 598 71.52 38.97 -16.89
C PHE A 598 72.28 40.16 -17.47
N THR A 599 72.42 41.26 -16.70
CA THR A 599 73.29 42.39 -17.09
C THR A 599 74.78 42.01 -17.15
N GLY A 600 75.20 40.94 -16.48
CA GLY A 600 76.56 40.41 -16.59
C GLY A 600 76.90 39.75 -17.93
N ILE A 601 75.92 39.58 -18.84
CA ILE A 601 76.09 38.94 -20.14
C ILE A 601 75.84 39.99 -21.25
N PRO A 602 76.87 40.42 -22.01
CA PRO A 602 76.76 41.53 -22.97
C PRO A 602 75.67 41.37 -24.03
N LEU A 603 75.35 40.12 -24.40
CA LEU A 603 74.32 39.83 -25.41
C LEU A 603 72.88 39.97 -24.86
N LEU A 604 72.71 39.90 -23.54
CA LEU A 604 71.41 39.89 -22.87
C LEU A 604 71.11 41.21 -22.13
N GLU A 605 72.10 42.08 -21.97
CA GLU A 605 72.00 43.37 -21.28
C GLU A 605 70.79 44.22 -21.73
N PRO A 606 70.50 44.40 -23.04
CA PRO A 606 69.35 45.21 -23.47
C PRO A 606 67.98 44.60 -23.11
N TYR A 607 67.96 43.30 -22.79
CA TYR A 607 66.75 42.52 -22.54
C TYR A 607 66.65 42.05 -21.08
N ALA A 608 67.63 42.38 -20.23
CA ALA A 608 67.76 41.84 -18.88
C ALA A 608 66.51 42.06 -18.01
N ASN A 609 65.92 43.26 -18.06
CA ASN A 609 64.68 43.59 -17.36
C ASN A 609 63.48 42.77 -17.86
N ALA A 610 63.29 42.71 -19.19
CA ALA A 610 62.17 41.98 -19.81
C ALA A 610 62.27 40.47 -19.57
N ILE A 611 63.48 39.90 -19.63
CA ILE A 611 63.76 38.49 -19.34
C ILE A 611 63.47 38.19 -17.86
N SER A 612 63.95 39.03 -16.95
CA SER A 612 63.75 38.86 -15.51
C SER A 612 62.27 38.92 -15.13
N PHE A 613 61.55 39.91 -15.66
CA PHE A 613 60.10 40.06 -15.44
C PHE A 613 59.32 38.86 -15.98
N SER A 614 59.69 38.36 -17.17
CA SER A 614 59.03 37.20 -17.78
C SER A 614 59.26 35.91 -17.00
N ILE A 615 60.51 35.66 -16.56
CA ILE A 615 60.86 34.47 -15.77
C ILE A 615 60.13 34.48 -14.43
N ILE A 616 60.18 35.61 -13.71
CA ILE A 616 59.48 35.77 -12.43
C ILE A 616 57.97 35.65 -12.62
N GLY A 617 57.41 36.23 -13.68
CA GLY A 617 55.99 36.12 -14.02
C GLY A 617 55.56 34.67 -14.24
N ILE A 618 56.34 33.87 -14.98
CA ILE A 618 56.06 32.44 -15.22
C ILE A 618 56.12 31.66 -13.89
N ILE A 619 57.16 31.86 -13.09
CA ILE A 619 57.34 31.17 -11.81
C ILE A 619 56.21 31.52 -10.84
N LEU A 620 55.88 32.79 -10.68
CA LEU A 620 54.79 33.24 -9.82
C LEU A 620 53.43 32.72 -10.29
N THR A 621 53.18 32.70 -11.61
CA THR A 621 51.95 32.15 -12.18
C THR A 621 51.84 30.65 -11.90
N TYR A 622 52.92 29.90 -12.08
CA TYR A 622 52.96 28.47 -11.78
C TYR A 622 52.73 28.19 -10.29
N LEU A 623 53.42 28.90 -9.40
CA LEU A 623 53.29 28.73 -7.95
C LEU A 623 51.89 29.14 -7.45
N SER A 624 51.34 30.24 -7.97
CA SER A 624 49.98 30.70 -7.64
C SER A 624 48.92 29.70 -8.09
N LEU A 625 49.02 29.18 -9.32
CA LEU A 625 48.10 28.16 -9.84
C LEU A 625 48.21 26.85 -9.05
N THR A 626 49.44 26.39 -8.78
CA THR A 626 49.65 25.09 -8.11
C THR A 626 49.31 25.14 -6.62
N LEU A 627 49.88 26.08 -5.87
CA LEU A 627 49.72 26.19 -4.41
C LEU A 627 48.46 26.95 -4.01
N GLY A 628 48.06 27.97 -4.78
CA GLY A 628 46.90 28.82 -4.50
C GLY A 628 45.57 28.25 -4.99
N GLU A 629 45.56 27.44 -6.05
CA GLU A 629 44.33 26.89 -6.63
C GLU A 629 44.28 25.35 -6.64
N LEU A 630 45.20 24.68 -7.35
CA LEU A 630 45.09 23.25 -7.65
C LEU A 630 45.23 22.35 -6.41
N VAL A 631 46.23 22.61 -5.55
CA VAL A 631 46.46 21.82 -4.33
C VAL A 631 45.29 21.98 -3.34
N PRO A 632 44.84 23.19 -2.96
CA PRO A 632 43.68 23.36 -2.08
C PRO A 632 42.40 22.74 -2.66
N LYS A 633 42.17 22.87 -3.96
CA LYS A 633 41.01 22.27 -4.64
C LYS A 633 41.05 20.74 -4.56
N ARG A 634 42.21 20.13 -4.69
CA ARG A 634 42.39 18.68 -4.56
C ARG A 634 42.18 18.23 -3.11
N ILE A 635 42.69 18.97 -2.12
CA ILE A 635 42.45 18.71 -0.69
C ILE A 635 40.95 18.81 -0.36
N ALA A 636 40.27 19.84 -0.88
CA ALA A 636 38.83 20.03 -0.72
C ALA A 636 38.00 18.90 -1.34
N LEU A 637 38.47 18.27 -2.41
CA LEU A 637 37.82 17.10 -3.01
C LEU A 637 37.96 15.83 -2.17
N TYR A 638 39.05 15.67 -1.42
CA TYR A 638 39.25 14.53 -0.51
C TYR A 638 38.45 14.65 0.80
N HIS A 639 38.24 15.87 1.31
CA HIS A 639 37.51 16.13 2.56
C HIS A 639 36.44 17.24 2.45
N PRO A 640 35.44 17.08 1.56
CA PRO A 640 34.53 18.17 1.19
C PRO A 640 33.65 18.66 2.34
N ASP A 641 33.16 17.76 3.19
CA ASP A 641 32.17 18.12 4.21
C ASP A 641 32.82 18.85 5.39
N SER A 642 33.97 18.36 5.85
CA SER A 642 34.72 19.01 6.93
C SER A 642 35.22 20.38 6.50
N ILE A 643 35.81 20.49 5.31
CA ILE A 643 36.35 21.75 4.81
C ILE A 643 35.23 22.76 4.60
N ALA A 644 34.12 22.38 3.94
CA ALA A 644 32.99 23.29 3.73
C ALA A 644 32.39 23.82 5.04
N LEU A 645 32.23 22.97 6.07
CA LEU A 645 31.69 23.40 7.37
C LEU A 645 32.64 24.36 8.10
N HIS A 646 33.97 24.14 8.03
CA HIS A 646 34.95 25.01 8.70
C HIS A 646 35.17 26.32 7.94
N THR A 647 35.15 26.32 6.61
CA THR A 647 35.40 27.52 5.80
C THR A 647 34.17 28.41 5.66
N ALA A 648 32.95 27.87 5.84
CA ALA A 648 31.71 28.62 5.63
C ALA A 648 31.61 29.89 6.49
N GLY A 649 31.97 29.83 7.76
CA GLY A 649 31.91 30.99 8.65
C GLY A 649 32.87 32.11 8.23
N ILE A 650 34.10 31.75 7.84
CA ILE A 650 35.12 32.71 7.35
C ILE A 650 34.65 33.34 6.05
N MET A 651 34.11 32.53 5.15
CA MET A 651 33.65 32.97 3.85
C MET A 651 32.47 33.95 3.93
N LEU A 652 31.55 33.75 4.88
CA LEU A 652 30.46 34.70 5.11
C LEU A 652 30.96 36.08 5.58
N ARG A 653 32.02 36.13 6.40
CA ARG A 653 32.64 37.40 6.81
C ARG A 653 33.31 38.10 5.63
N ILE A 654 34.01 37.35 4.79
CA ILE A 654 34.61 37.88 3.56
C ILE A 654 33.52 38.42 2.62
N GLN A 655 32.41 37.69 2.47
CA GLN A 655 31.26 38.12 1.66
C GLN A 655 30.61 39.40 2.21
N GLN A 656 30.53 39.56 3.53
CA GLN A 656 30.04 40.81 4.14
C GLN A 656 30.96 41.99 3.82
N PHE A 657 32.28 41.79 3.89
CA PHE A 657 33.25 42.82 3.56
C PHE A 657 33.27 43.19 2.07
N SER A 658 33.18 42.19 1.18
CA SER A 658 33.16 42.39 -0.28
C SER A 658 31.80 42.87 -0.80
N HIS A 659 30.75 42.84 0.01
CA HIS A 659 29.38 43.14 -0.39
C HIS A 659 29.20 44.46 -1.16
N PRO A 660 29.84 45.60 -0.79
CA PRO A 660 29.68 46.85 -1.54
C PRO A 660 30.19 46.73 -2.98
N PHE A 661 31.32 46.02 -3.16
CA PHE A 661 31.93 45.78 -4.46
C PHE A 661 31.10 44.78 -5.29
N VAL A 662 30.57 43.74 -4.65
CA VAL A 662 29.67 42.78 -5.31
C VAL A 662 28.39 43.47 -5.80
N VAL A 663 27.79 44.35 -5.00
CA VAL A 663 26.61 45.13 -5.39
C VAL A 663 26.93 46.09 -6.54
N PHE A 664 28.09 46.74 -6.50
CA PHE A 664 28.55 47.61 -7.59
C PHE A 664 28.71 46.83 -8.90
N LEU A 665 29.38 45.67 -8.87
CA LEU A 665 29.55 44.78 -10.03
C LEU A 665 28.22 44.21 -10.53
N ALA A 666 27.29 43.87 -9.63
CA ALA A 666 25.96 43.42 -10.02
C ALA A 666 25.17 44.53 -10.72
N ARG A 667 25.25 45.77 -10.22
CA ARG A 667 24.60 46.94 -10.85
C ARG A 667 25.21 47.27 -12.21
N SER A 668 26.53 47.20 -12.35
CA SER A 668 27.19 47.41 -13.64
C SER A 668 26.85 46.29 -14.63
N THR A 669 26.79 45.04 -14.18
CA THR A 669 26.35 43.90 -15.00
C THR A 669 24.91 44.10 -15.47
N ASP A 670 24.00 44.50 -14.57
CA ASP A 670 22.61 44.79 -14.91
C ASP A 670 22.48 45.96 -15.89
N PHE A 671 23.35 46.96 -15.80
CA PHE A 671 23.43 48.08 -16.74
C PHE A 671 23.85 47.60 -18.14
N PHE A 672 24.89 46.76 -18.24
CA PHE A 672 25.30 46.18 -19.53
C PHE A 672 24.27 45.22 -20.11
N LEU A 673 23.60 44.41 -19.28
CA LEU A 673 22.51 43.54 -19.72
C LEU A 673 21.32 44.33 -20.28
N LYS A 674 21.00 45.49 -19.69
CA LYS A 674 20.01 46.42 -20.22
C LYS A 674 20.42 47.01 -21.57
N ILE A 675 21.69 47.36 -21.74
CA ILE A 675 22.24 47.86 -23.02
C ILE A 675 22.15 46.78 -24.12
N LEU A 676 22.37 45.51 -23.76
CA LEU A 676 22.32 44.38 -24.69
C LEU A 676 20.89 43.85 -24.94
N PHE A 677 19.85 44.51 -24.43
CA PHE A 677 18.45 44.07 -24.52
C PHE A 677 18.18 42.65 -24.00
N ILE A 678 19.06 42.10 -23.15
CA ILE A 678 18.89 40.77 -22.56
C ILE A 678 17.95 40.92 -21.36
N LYS A 679 16.69 40.51 -21.53
CA LYS A 679 15.72 40.47 -20.43
C LYS A 679 16.16 39.40 -19.41
N LYS A 680 16.25 39.78 -18.13
CA LYS A 680 16.36 38.79 -17.05
C LYS A 680 15.20 37.81 -17.17
N PRO A 681 15.44 36.48 -17.06
CA PRO A 681 14.35 35.52 -16.96
C PRO A 681 13.48 35.95 -15.78
N LYS A 682 12.16 36.06 -16.01
CA LYS A 682 11.23 36.35 -14.92
C LYS A 682 11.40 35.26 -13.87
N SER A 683 11.52 35.65 -12.61
CA SER A 683 11.34 34.73 -11.49
C SER A 683 10.02 34.01 -11.64
N PHE A 684 10.04 32.71 -11.35
CA PHE A 684 8.95 31.75 -11.37
C PHE A 684 7.56 32.41 -11.30
N SER A 685 6.81 32.36 -12.40
CA SER A 685 5.47 32.95 -12.46
C SER A 685 4.37 31.95 -12.08
N GLY A 686 4.72 30.69 -11.78
CA GLY A 686 3.75 29.67 -11.40
C GLY A 686 2.69 29.39 -12.47
N THR A 687 3.02 29.63 -13.75
CA THR A 687 2.05 29.39 -14.82
C THR A 687 1.85 27.89 -15.02
N GLU A 688 0.62 27.47 -15.32
CA GLU A 688 0.24 26.07 -15.53
C GLU A 688 1.17 25.35 -16.51
N LYS A 689 1.52 26.00 -17.63
CA LYS A 689 2.43 25.44 -18.65
C LYS A 689 3.85 25.18 -18.14
N GLU A 690 4.36 26.02 -17.25
CA GLU A 690 5.68 25.83 -16.62
C GLU A 690 5.64 24.71 -15.57
N ILE A 691 4.54 24.57 -14.83
CA ILE A 691 4.33 23.47 -13.88
C ILE A 691 4.25 22.12 -14.62
N ILE A 692 3.51 22.06 -15.73
CA ILE A 692 3.41 20.86 -16.56
C ILE A 692 4.78 20.49 -17.16
N ALA A 693 5.55 21.47 -17.65
CA ALA A 693 6.90 21.23 -18.17
C ALA A 693 7.84 20.67 -17.09
N LEU A 694 7.75 21.13 -15.85
CA LEU A 694 8.52 20.59 -14.73
C LEU A 694 8.08 19.19 -14.33
N LEU A 695 6.78 18.89 -14.36
CA LEU A 695 6.28 17.54 -14.10
C LEU A 695 6.75 16.57 -15.18
N GLN A 696 6.82 17.02 -16.43
CA GLN A 696 7.35 16.25 -17.53
C GLN A 696 8.86 15.98 -17.38
N GLN A 697 9.62 16.98 -16.92
CA GLN A 697 11.02 16.80 -16.57
C GLN A 697 11.20 15.87 -15.36
N GLY A 698 10.38 16.02 -14.31
CA GLY A 698 10.34 15.12 -13.16
C GLY A 698 9.95 13.69 -13.52
N GLN A 699 9.11 13.49 -14.53
CA GLN A 699 8.78 12.16 -15.07
C GLN A 699 9.98 11.55 -15.80
N MET A 700 10.71 12.33 -16.60
CA MET A 700 11.93 11.88 -17.28
C MET A 700 13.06 11.56 -16.29
N ASP A 701 13.15 12.32 -15.20
CA ASP A 701 14.11 12.11 -14.12
C ASP A 701 13.68 11.00 -13.13
N GLY A 702 12.42 10.53 -13.22
CA GLY A 702 11.85 9.45 -12.41
C GLY A 702 11.32 9.88 -11.04
N ASP A 703 11.24 11.19 -10.80
CA ASP A 703 10.74 11.82 -9.59
C ASP A 703 9.21 11.93 -9.52
N VAL A 704 8.53 11.85 -10.67
CA VAL A 704 7.06 11.95 -10.81
C VAL A 704 6.54 10.76 -11.61
N LEU A 705 5.62 9.99 -11.04
CA LEU A 705 4.97 8.89 -11.76
C LEU A 705 4.04 9.43 -12.86
N GLU A 706 3.85 8.66 -13.93
CA GLU A 706 2.96 9.05 -15.02
C GLU A 706 1.53 9.35 -14.54
N ILE A 707 1.05 8.61 -13.53
CA ILE A 707 -0.26 8.83 -12.94
C ILE A 707 -0.32 10.14 -12.13
N GLU A 708 0.76 10.52 -11.44
CA GLU A 708 0.83 11.77 -10.67
C GLU A 708 0.78 12.97 -11.61
N LYS A 709 1.48 12.89 -12.75
CA LYS A 709 1.37 13.88 -13.83
C LYS A 709 -0.06 13.97 -14.37
N LYS A 710 -0.68 12.83 -14.70
CA LYS A 710 -2.07 12.80 -15.23
C LYS A 710 -3.07 13.40 -14.23
N ILE A 711 -2.93 13.12 -12.93
CA ILE A 711 -3.78 13.70 -11.89
C ILE A 711 -3.59 15.22 -11.82
N ILE A 712 -2.35 15.72 -11.84
CA ILE A 712 -2.09 17.17 -11.76
C ILE A 712 -2.58 17.89 -13.03
N GLU A 713 -2.36 17.33 -14.22
CA GLU A 713 -2.93 17.85 -15.48
C GLU A 713 -4.46 17.89 -15.45
N ARG A 714 -5.11 16.89 -14.84
CA ARG A 714 -6.57 16.86 -14.65
C ARG A 714 -7.04 17.91 -13.66
N VAL A 715 -6.29 18.17 -12.57
CA VAL A 715 -6.62 19.25 -11.62
C VAL A 715 -6.68 20.60 -12.33
N PHE A 716 -5.72 20.88 -13.22
CA PHE A 716 -5.74 22.11 -14.01
C PHE A 716 -6.91 22.16 -14.99
N ARG A 717 -7.23 21.06 -15.68
CA ARG A 717 -8.42 20.99 -16.56
C ARG A 717 -9.74 21.18 -15.80
N LEU A 718 -9.86 20.55 -14.64
CA LEU A 718 -11.06 20.63 -13.80
C LEU A 718 -11.30 22.02 -13.23
N ALA A 719 -10.26 22.84 -13.08
CA ALA A 719 -10.39 24.21 -12.59
C ALA A 719 -11.29 25.08 -13.48
N ASP A 720 -11.21 24.87 -14.80
CA ASP A 720 -11.93 25.66 -15.81
C ASP A 720 -13.13 24.93 -16.43
N THR A 721 -13.45 23.72 -15.95
CA THR A 721 -14.57 22.93 -16.49
C THR A 721 -15.89 23.32 -15.82
N SER A 722 -16.95 23.43 -16.63
CA SER A 722 -18.32 23.68 -16.18
C SER A 722 -18.93 22.45 -15.50
N ILE A 723 -19.79 22.68 -14.50
CA ILE A 723 -20.51 21.62 -13.76
C ILE A 723 -21.35 20.73 -14.69
N ASN A 724 -21.88 21.28 -15.78
CA ASN A 724 -22.71 20.56 -16.74
C ASN A 724 -22.00 19.35 -17.40
N THR A 725 -20.67 19.31 -17.34
CA THR A 725 -19.86 18.25 -17.95
C THR A 725 -19.86 16.97 -17.10
N PHE A 726 -19.99 17.10 -15.78
CA PHE A 726 -19.88 15.99 -14.82
C PHE A 726 -21.16 15.73 -14.03
N MET A 727 -22.22 16.52 -14.24
CA MET A 727 -23.51 16.30 -13.59
C MET A 727 -24.24 15.08 -14.19
N THR A 728 -25.07 14.43 -13.38
CA THR A 728 -26.12 13.53 -13.85
C THR A 728 -27.29 14.39 -14.36
N PRO A 729 -27.58 14.40 -15.68
CA PRO A 729 -28.66 15.23 -16.23
C PRO A 729 -30.01 14.78 -15.70
N ARG A 730 -30.98 15.70 -15.59
CA ARG A 730 -32.34 15.45 -15.07
C ARG A 730 -32.97 14.16 -15.61
N ALA A 731 -32.83 13.89 -16.90
CA ALA A 731 -33.40 12.69 -17.53
C ALA A 731 -32.91 11.35 -16.93
N ASN A 732 -31.74 11.36 -16.31
CA ASN A 732 -31.08 10.18 -15.73
C ASN A 732 -31.13 10.18 -14.19
N VAL A 733 -31.77 11.18 -13.57
CA VAL A 733 -31.86 11.26 -12.11
C VAL A 733 -33.01 10.39 -11.63
N VAL A 734 -32.71 9.45 -10.73
CA VAL A 734 -33.76 8.70 -10.01
C VAL A 734 -34.13 9.48 -8.75
N TRP A 735 -35.37 9.96 -8.68
CA TRP A 735 -35.91 10.71 -7.53
C TRP A 735 -37.12 10.02 -6.90
N ILE A 736 -37.45 10.46 -5.69
CA ILE A 736 -38.65 10.12 -4.94
C ILE A 736 -39.59 11.31 -4.97
N ASP A 737 -40.81 11.11 -5.46
CA ASP A 737 -41.93 12.02 -5.36
C ASP A 737 -42.66 11.84 -4.01
N ILE A 738 -43.17 12.92 -3.43
CA ILE A 738 -43.89 12.91 -2.14
C ILE A 738 -45.24 12.17 -2.18
N HIS A 739 -45.82 11.99 -3.36
CA HIS A 739 -47.06 11.28 -3.60
C HIS A 739 -46.83 9.81 -3.98
N HIS A 740 -45.58 9.36 -4.15
CA HIS A 740 -45.31 7.95 -4.40
C HIS A 740 -45.84 7.06 -3.28
N SER A 741 -46.45 5.94 -3.68
CA SER A 741 -46.81 4.88 -2.74
C SER A 741 -45.56 4.23 -2.12
N ILE A 742 -45.70 3.67 -0.92
CA ILE A 742 -44.62 2.91 -0.25
C ILE A 742 -44.09 1.79 -1.16
N HIS A 743 -44.95 1.17 -1.97
CA HIS A 743 -44.57 0.15 -2.94
C HIS A 743 -43.63 0.71 -4.01
N THR A 744 -43.99 1.84 -4.61
CA THR A 744 -43.19 2.53 -5.64
C THR A 744 -41.84 2.99 -5.10
N ILE A 745 -41.81 3.51 -3.87
CA ILE A 745 -40.56 3.90 -3.20
C ILE A 745 -39.66 2.67 -3.00
N ARG A 746 -40.22 1.57 -2.50
CA ARG A 746 -39.48 0.32 -2.27
C ARG A 746 -38.89 -0.25 -3.57
N GLU A 747 -39.65 -0.21 -4.66
CA GLU A 747 -39.19 -0.64 -5.98
C GLU A 747 -38.01 0.21 -6.47
N LYS A 748 -38.13 1.54 -6.40
CA LYS A 748 -37.05 2.47 -6.76
C LYS A 748 -35.79 2.25 -5.92
N LEU A 749 -35.91 2.05 -4.60
CA LEU A 749 -34.78 1.75 -3.71
C LEU A 749 -34.09 0.42 -4.06
N THR A 750 -34.88 -0.60 -4.45
CA THR A 750 -34.36 -1.93 -4.80
C THR A 750 -33.59 -1.92 -6.12
N MET A 751 -34.10 -1.18 -7.12
CA MET A 751 -33.53 -1.14 -8.47
C MET A 751 -32.29 -0.26 -8.61
N SER A 752 -32.19 0.83 -7.85
CA SER A 752 -31.15 1.85 -8.07
C SER A 752 -30.12 2.00 -6.96
N ARG A 753 -30.38 1.48 -5.75
CA ARG A 753 -29.44 1.36 -4.61
C ARG A 753 -28.59 2.61 -4.31
N PHE A 754 -29.10 3.82 -4.52
CA PHE A 754 -28.38 5.05 -4.20
C PHE A 754 -28.40 5.31 -2.69
N SER A 755 -27.37 5.99 -2.17
CA SER A 755 -27.31 6.40 -0.74
C SER A 755 -28.25 7.56 -0.42
N TYR A 756 -28.54 8.39 -1.43
CA TYR A 756 -29.37 9.59 -1.33
C TYR A 756 -30.27 9.68 -2.56
N TYR A 757 -31.50 10.14 -2.35
CA TYR A 757 -32.46 10.40 -3.42
C TYR A 757 -32.93 11.86 -3.33
N PRO A 758 -33.06 12.56 -4.46
CA PRO A 758 -33.83 13.80 -4.50
C PRO A 758 -35.28 13.54 -4.11
N LEU A 759 -35.82 14.38 -3.23
CA LEU A 759 -37.25 14.43 -2.90
C LEU A 759 -37.87 15.60 -3.63
N ILE A 760 -38.83 15.32 -4.50
CA ILE A 760 -39.52 16.33 -5.31
C ILE A 760 -41.03 16.23 -5.14
N ASN A 761 -41.73 17.28 -5.56
CA ASN A 761 -43.16 17.24 -5.84
C ASN A 761 -43.34 17.44 -7.35
N GLU A 762 -43.71 16.37 -8.06
CA GLU A 762 -43.91 16.36 -9.51
C GLU A 762 -45.09 17.23 -9.96
N GLU A 763 -46.13 17.41 -9.13
CA GLU A 763 -47.30 18.22 -9.48
C GLU A 763 -46.97 19.72 -9.54
N THR A 764 -46.09 20.17 -8.65
CA THR A 764 -45.64 21.58 -8.55
C THR A 764 -44.26 21.82 -9.16
N ASN A 765 -43.54 20.74 -9.51
CA ASN A 765 -42.14 20.74 -9.92
C ASN A 765 -41.19 21.32 -8.85
N ASP A 766 -41.61 21.30 -7.59
CA ASP A 766 -40.84 21.83 -6.46
C ASP A 766 -39.79 20.83 -5.96
N MET A 767 -38.57 21.33 -5.76
CA MET A 767 -37.48 20.56 -5.17
C MET A 767 -37.48 20.72 -3.65
N LEU A 768 -37.91 19.67 -2.95
CA LEU A 768 -38.13 19.71 -1.51
C LEU A 768 -36.87 19.38 -0.70
N GLY A 769 -35.99 18.54 -1.25
CA GLY A 769 -34.67 18.30 -0.67
C GLY A 769 -34.05 16.97 -1.04
N ILE A 770 -33.17 16.47 -0.18
CA ILE A 770 -32.47 15.21 -0.36
C ILE A 770 -32.80 14.31 0.82
N ILE A 771 -33.20 13.07 0.56
CA ILE A 771 -33.51 12.09 1.59
C ILE A 771 -32.52 10.93 1.52
N ALA A 772 -32.00 10.49 2.67
CA ALA A 772 -31.07 9.37 2.71
C ALA A 772 -31.82 8.04 2.76
N THR A 773 -31.29 7.02 2.08
CA THR A 773 -31.92 5.69 2.02
C THR A 773 -32.07 5.06 3.40
N ARG A 774 -31.10 5.26 4.29
CA ARG A 774 -31.14 4.83 5.69
C ARG A 774 -32.32 5.41 6.49
N ASP A 775 -32.78 6.60 6.12
CA ASP A 775 -33.88 7.29 6.81
C ASP A 775 -35.23 6.83 6.25
N ILE A 776 -35.27 6.33 5.01
CA ILE A 776 -36.48 5.80 4.35
C ILE A 776 -36.78 4.35 4.76
N ILE A 777 -35.75 3.51 4.98
CA ILE A 777 -35.93 2.08 5.28
C ILE A 777 -36.76 1.83 6.55
N PRO A 778 -36.53 2.50 7.69
CA PRO A 778 -37.35 2.35 8.89
C PRO A 778 -38.80 2.79 8.66
N LEU A 779 -38.99 3.82 7.83
CA LEU A 779 -40.29 4.39 7.51
C LEU A 779 -41.14 3.42 6.70
N ILE A 780 -40.57 2.75 5.68
CA ILE A 780 -41.27 1.72 4.89
C ILE A 780 -41.84 0.58 5.76
N SER A 781 -41.24 0.31 6.93
CA SER A 781 -41.67 -0.75 7.85
C SER A 781 -42.83 -0.34 8.77
N ALA A 782 -43.06 0.96 8.96
CA ALA A 782 -44.14 1.48 9.80
C ALA A 782 -45.43 1.63 8.95
N ARG A 783 -46.48 0.86 9.25
CA ARG A 783 -47.77 0.86 8.51
C ARG A 783 -48.64 2.14 8.70
N LYS A 784 -48.05 3.33 8.67
CA LYS A 784 -48.77 4.62 8.76
C LYS A 784 -48.46 5.50 7.53
N LYS A 785 -49.26 6.55 7.32
CA LYS A 785 -49.01 7.59 6.31
C LYS A 785 -47.80 8.40 6.76
N ILE A 786 -46.74 8.44 5.96
CA ILE A 786 -45.45 9.01 6.33
C ILE A 786 -45.23 10.29 5.55
N ASP A 787 -44.87 11.34 6.28
CA ASP A 787 -44.50 12.61 5.71
C ASP A 787 -42.97 12.65 5.49
N LEU A 788 -42.56 12.41 4.25
CA LEU A 788 -41.14 12.36 3.86
C LEU A 788 -40.44 13.72 3.96
N THR A 789 -41.20 14.82 3.96
CA THR A 789 -40.63 16.18 4.02
C THR A 789 -39.90 16.44 5.33
N LYS A 790 -40.28 15.75 6.41
CA LYS A 790 -39.64 15.86 7.74
C LYS A 790 -38.25 15.24 7.81
N TYR A 791 -37.91 14.39 6.84
CA TYR A 791 -36.62 13.68 6.76
C TYR A 791 -35.76 14.19 5.60
N ALA A 792 -36.28 15.16 4.83
CA ALA A 792 -35.54 15.79 3.76
C ALA A 792 -34.53 16.80 4.32
N ILE A 793 -33.29 16.68 3.87
CA ILE A 793 -32.22 17.62 4.14
C ILE A 793 -32.25 18.69 3.02
N PRO A 794 -32.11 20.00 3.35
CA PRO A 794 -32.08 21.05 2.34
C PRO A 794 -31.00 20.78 1.28
N PRO A 795 -31.31 20.91 -0.02
CA PRO A 795 -30.34 20.64 -1.06
C PRO A 795 -29.38 21.81 -1.22
N LEU A 796 -28.10 21.52 -1.50
CA LEU A 796 -27.18 22.55 -1.94
C LEU A 796 -27.49 22.90 -3.41
N ILE A 797 -27.95 24.12 -3.67
CA ILE A 797 -28.30 24.55 -5.04
C ILE A 797 -27.11 25.30 -5.67
N VAL A 798 -26.78 24.94 -6.91
CA VAL A 798 -25.72 25.57 -7.70
C VAL A 798 -26.20 25.87 -9.12
N SER A 799 -25.79 26.99 -9.68
CA SER A 799 -26.06 27.31 -11.08
C SER A 799 -25.20 26.43 -12.00
N GLU A 800 -25.75 26.02 -13.13
CA GLU A 800 -25.05 25.27 -14.19
C GLU A 800 -23.80 25.99 -14.74
N HIS A 801 -23.72 27.32 -14.62
CA HIS A 801 -22.57 28.12 -15.04
C HIS A 801 -21.47 28.21 -13.97
N SER A 802 -21.66 27.59 -12.81
CA SER A 802 -20.62 27.59 -11.76
C SER A 802 -19.48 26.64 -12.13
N THR A 803 -18.27 26.95 -11.67
CA THR A 803 -17.09 26.09 -11.86
C THR A 803 -17.04 24.97 -10.82
N ILE A 804 -16.36 23.87 -11.16
CA ILE A 804 -16.12 22.74 -10.25
C ILE A 804 -15.43 23.19 -8.94
N ILE A 805 -14.48 24.13 -8.99
CA ILE A 805 -13.81 24.66 -7.79
C ILE A 805 -14.79 25.41 -6.87
N SER A 806 -15.69 26.20 -7.45
CA SER A 806 -16.74 26.90 -6.70
C SER A 806 -17.66 25.90 -6.00
N LEU A 807 -18.04 24.83 -6.71
CA LEU A 807 -18.84 23.74 -6.15
C LEU A 807 -18.12 22.99 -5.02
N LEU A 808 -16.84 22.65 -5.17
CA LEU A 808 -16.04 22.01 -4.12
C LEU A 808 -15.94 22.88 -2.86
N THR A 809 -15.81 24.19 -3.03
CA THR A 809 -15.80 25.15 -1.92
C THR A 809 -17.16 25.18 -1.22
N LYS A 810 -18.26 25.12 -1.97
CA LYS A 810 -19.62 25.06 -1.42
C LYS A 810 -19.90 23.72 -0.72
N PHE A 811 -19.40 22.60 -1.22
CA PHE A 811 -19.49 21.30 -0.54
C PHE A 811 -18.76 21.32 0.80
N LYS A 812 -17.52 21.83 0.82
CA LYS A 812 -16.73 21.96 2.05
C LYS A 812 -17.41 22.88 3.08
N LYS A 813 -17.97 24.01 2.65
CA LYS A 813 -18.59 24.99 3.56
C LYS A 813 -19.90 24.48 4.18
N ASN A 814 -20.72 23.79 3.39
CA ASN A 814 -22.06 23.36 3.83
C ASN A 814 -22.08 21.90 4.33
N ASN A 815 -20.92 21.23 4.36
CA ASN A 815 -20.79 19.80 4.67
C ASN A 815 -21.76 18.91 3.85
N SER A 816 -22.09 19.35 2.64
CA SER A 816 -23.02 18.66 1.73
C SER A 816 -22.24 17.75 0.79
N LYS A 817 -22.80 16.59 0.46
CA LYS A 817 -22.17 15.60 -0.43
C LYS A 817 -22.76 15.56 -1.85
N LEU A 818 -23.91 16.23 -2.04
CA LEU A 818 -24.70 16.25 -3.27
C LEU A 818 -25.29 17.65 -3.47
N ALA A 819 -25.31 18.13 -4.71
CA ALA A 819 -25.84 19.43 -5.09
C ALA A 819 -26.83 19.30 -6.25
N PHE A 820 -27.84 20.15 -6.25
CA PHE A 820 -28.81 20.31 -7.32
C PHE A 820 -28.32 21.40 -8.25
N VAL A 821 -28.27 21.09 -9.53
CA VAL A 821 -27.87 22.01 -10.60
C VAL A 821 -29.13 22.65 -11.18
N VAL A 822 -29.14 23.98 -11.25
CA VAL A 822 -30.24 24.75 -11.81
C VAL A 822 -29.76 25.68 -12.92
N ASP A 823 -30.66 25.99 -13.85
CA ASP A 823 -30.44 26.98 -14.90
C ASP A 823 -30.56 28.43 -14.37
N GLU A 824 -30.45 29.40 -15.27
CA GLU A 824 -30.59 30.84 -14.99
C GLU A 824 -32.00 31.28 -14.55
N HIS A 825 -33.00 30.44 -14.78
CA HIS A 825 -34.40 30.65 -14.40
C HIS A 825 -34.81 29.86 -13.14
N GLY A 826 -33.87 29.11 -12.55
CA GLY A 826 -34.08 28.30 -11.35
C GLY A 826 -34.69 26.91 -11.63
N ALA A 827 -34.79 26.48 -12.89
CA ALA A 827 -35.26 25.16 -13.25
C ALA A 827 -34.19 24.09 -12.96
N PHE A 828 -34.63 22.91 -12.52
CA PHE A 828 -33.75 21.79 -12.18
C PHE A 828 -33.19 21.09 -13.43
N GLU A 829 -31.87 21.11 -13.58
CA GLU A 829 -31.14 20.54 -14.72
C GLU A 829 -30.46 19.19 -14.40
N GLY A 830 -30.18 18.91 -13.12
CA GLY A 830 -29.55 17.66 -12.72
C GLY A 830 -28.94 17.67 -11.33
N ILE A 831 -28.21 16.61 -10.99
CA ILE A 831 -27.48 16.49 -9.71
C ILE A 831 -25.99 16.25 -9.95
N ILE A 832 -25.17 16.70 -9.02
CA ILE A 832 -23.73 16.41 -9.00
C ILE A 832 -23.29 16.11 -7.57
N SER A 833 -22.49 15.06 -7.38
CA SER A 833 -21.96 14.66 -6.08
C SER A 833 -20.47 14.97 -5.95
N SER A 834 -20.00 15.05 -4.71
CA SER A 834 -18.57 15.12 -4.40
C SER A 834 -17.80 13.90 -4.93
N SER A 835 -18.42 12.73 -4.96
CA SER A 835 -17.85 11.51 -5.55
C SER A 835 -17.65 11.63 -7.06
N ASP A 836 -18.58 12.27 -7.78
CA ASP A 836 -18.46 12.47 -9.24
C ASP A 836 -17.25 13.34 -9.57
N ILE A 837 -16.98 14.37 -8.75
CA ILE A 837 -15.81 15.25 -8.91
C ILE A 837 -14.51 14.51 -8.56
N LEU A 838 -14.49 13.73 -7.49
CA LEU A 838 -13.33 12.91 -7.11
C LEU A 838 -13.02 11.84 -8.15
N ASN A 839 -14.07 11.23 -8.71
CA ASN A 839 -13.95 10.25 -9.78
C ASN A 839 -13.40 10.87 -11.07
N ALA A 840 -13.80 12.10 -11.42
CA ALA A 840 -13.24 12.82 -12.57
C ALA A 840 -11.75 13.17 -12.43
N LEU A 841 -11.23 13.26 -11.19
CA LEU A 841 -9.79 13.46 -10.92
C LEU A 841 -8.99 12.17 -11.15
N VAL A 842 -9.54 11.03 -10.76
CA VAL A 842 -8.81 9.75 -10.69
C VAL A 842 -8.99 8.90 -11.96
N THR A 843 -10.16 8.92 -12.59
CA THR A 843 -10.49 8.05 -13.74
C THR A 843 -10.44 8.83 -15.06
N ASP A 844 -10.08 8.18 -16.16
CA ASP A 844 -10.17 8.79 -17.49
C ASP A 844 -11.66 8.97 -17.87
N PRO A 845 -12.10 10.14 -18.40
CA PRO A 845 -13.48 10.31 -18.88
C PRO A 845 -13.91 9.28 -19.93
N SER A 846 -12.93 8.67 -20.63
CA SER A 846 -13.15 7.58 -21.58
C SER A 846 -13.38 6.20 -20.92
N ASP A 847 -12.89 5.99 -19.69
CA ASP A 847 -13.05 4.73 -18.95
C ASP A 847 -14.40 4.63 -18.20
N GLN A 848 -15.11 5.75 -17.99
CA GLN A 848 -16.38 5.76 -17.22
C GLN A 848 -17.66 5.52 -18.04
N ARG A 849 -17.57 5.39 -19.36
CA ARG A 849 -18.71 5.03 -20.22
C ARG A 849 -18.59 3.67 -20.88
N ILE A 850 -17.50 2.95 -20.60
CA ILE A 850 -17.30 1.61 -21.14
C ILE A 850 -17.70 0.60 -20.06
N GLY A 851 -18.86 -0.01 -20.26
CA GLY A 851 -19.21 -1.24 -19.56
C GLY A 851 -20.60 -1.24 -18.94
N GLN A 852 -21.64 -1.19 -19.79
CA GLN A 852 -22.87 -1.96 -19.58
C GLN A 852 -23.80 -1.97 -20.82
N ASN A 853 -23.75 -0.95 -21.70
CA ASN A 853 -24.75 -0.80 -22.77
C ASN A 853 -24.28 -0.94 -24.24
N VAL A 854 -22.97 -0.96 -24.55
CA VAL A 854 -22.51 -0.95 -25.96
C VAL A 854 -22.83 -2.25 -26.69
N GLU A 855 -22.64 -3.41 -26.04
CA GLU A 855 -22.91 -4.72 -26.66
C GLU A 855 -24.42 -4.98 -26.89
N SER A 856 -25.30 -4.39 -26.09
CA SER A 856 -26.76 -4.45 -26.30
C SER A 856 -27.26 -3.52 -27.41
N SER A 857 -26.53 -2.44 -27.69
CA SER A 857 -26.90 -1.42 -28.68
C SER A 857 -26.34 -1.68 -30.08
N ILE A 858 -25.51 -2.71 -30.26
CA ILE A 858 -24.93 -3.12 -31.55
C ILE A 858 -25.16 -4.62 -31.78
N ILE A 859 -26.05 -4.96 -32.72
CA ILE A 859 -26.41 -6.35 -33.04
C ILE A 859 -25.82 -6.73 -34.39
N LYS A 860 -24.90 -7.70 -34.39
CA LYS A 860 -24.34 -8.26 -35.63
C LYS A 860 -25.32 -9.23 -36.29
N ARG A 861 -25.66 -9.00 -37.57
CA ARG A 861 -26.56 -9.85 -38.36
C ARG A 861 -25.79 -10.95 -39.08
N LYS A 862 -26.48 -12.05 -39.45
CA LYS A 862 -25.90 -13.24 -40.11
C LYS A 862 -25.22 -12.94 -41.46
N ASN A 863 -25.62 -11.86 -42.14
CA ASN A 863 -25.08 -11.42 -43.43
C ASN A 863 -23.88 -10.46 -43.29
N GLY A 864 -23.34 -10.25 -42.08
CA GLY A 864 -22.16 -9.42 -41.84
C GLY A 864 -22.42 -7.92 -41.67
N THR A 865 -23.69 -7.48 -41.74
CA THR A 865 -24.09 -6.10 -41.40
C THR A 865 -24.38 -5.96 -39.90
N PHE A 866 -24.40 -4.73 -39.41
CA PHE A 866 -24.65 -4.43 -37.99
C PHE A 866 -25.88 -3.55 -37.86
N LEU A 867 -26.80 -3.91 -36.97
CA LEU A 867 -27.90 -3.04 -36.56
C LEU A 867 -27.46 -2.26 -35.33
N VAL A 868 -27.46 -0.94 -35.43
CA VAL A 868 -26.91 -0.03 -34.41
C VAL A 868 -28.03 0.88 -33.91
N ASP A 869 -28.09 1.06 -32.60
CA ASP A 869 -29.02 1.99 -31.98
C ASP A 869 -28.69 3.46 -32.33
N GLY A 870 -29.69 4.23 -32.75
CA GLY A 870 -29.55 5.65 -33.07
C GLY A 870 -29.16 6.52 -31.87
N TYR A 871 -29.37 6.03 -30.64
CA TYR A 871 -28.96 6.70 -29.41
C TYR A 871 -27.51 6.40 -29.00
N LEU A 872 -26.82 5.48 -29.69
CA LEU A 872 -25.43 5.16 -29.38
C LEU A 872 -24.57 6.43 -29.48
N PRO A 873 -23.79 6.78 -28.42
CA PRO A 873 -22.90 7.93 -28.46
C PRO A 873 -21.94 7.84 -29.65
N ILE A 874 -21.77 8.95 -30.37
CA ILE A 874 -21.03 8.94 -31.64
C ILE A 874 -19.57 8.52 -31.45
N ASP A 875 -18.95 8.89 -30.33
CA ASP A 875 -17.57 8.51 -30.02
C ASP A 875 -17.44 7.02 -29.68
N GLU A 876 -18.45 6.41 -29.04
CA GLU A 876 -18.48 4.97 -28.78
C GLU A 876 -18.65 4.18 -30.07
N PHE A 877 -19.52 4.65 -30.97
CA PHE A 877 -19.69 4.09 -32.32
C PHE A 877 -18.38 4.11 -33.13
N ILE A 878 -17.70 5.25 -33.16
CA ILE A 878 -16.42 5.42 -33.87
C ILE A 878 -15.36 4.47 -33.30
N ASN A 879 -15.23 4.42 -31.97
CA ASN A 879 -14.26 3.56 -31.30
C ASN A 879 -14.55 2.06 -31.54
N TYR A 880 -15.81 1.64 -31.43
CA TYR A 880 -16.20 0.24 -31.59
C TYR A 880 -15.89 -0.29 -32.99
N PHE A 881 -16.17 0.49 -34.03
CA PHE A 881 -15.87 0.10 -35.42
C PHE A 881 -14.47 0.54 -35.90
N SER A 882 -13.65 1.12 -35.01
CA SER A 882 -12.31 1.65 -35.33
C SER A 882 -12.31 2.57 -36.55
N LEU A 883 -13.29 3.47 -36.64
CA LEU A 883 -13.42 4.42 -37.75
C LEU A 883 -12.49 5.63 -37.50
N ASP A 884 -11.87 6.14 -38.57
CA ASP A 884 -11.05 7.36 -38.45
C ASP A 884 -11.90 8.58 -38.07
N GLU A 885 -11.34 9.44 -37.21
CA GLU A 885 -12.03 10.60 -36.62
C GLU A 885 -12.76 11.50 -37.65
N ILE A 886 -13.94 11.99 -37.26
CA ILE A 886 -14.63 13.10 -37.93
C ILE A 886 -13.71 14.33 -37.84
N PRO A 887 -13.44 15.08 -38.94
CA PRO A 887 -12.67 16.31 -38.88
C PRO A 887 -13.22 17.26 -37.80
N TRP A 888 -12.36 17.70 -36.88
CA TRP A 888 -12.71 18.46 -35.67
C TRP A 888 -13.60 19.69 -35.95
N THR A 889 -13.51 20.27 -37.14
CA THR A 889 -14.33 21.40 -37.60
C THR A 889 -15.83 21.07 -37.80
N LYS A 890 -16.24 19.80 -37.70
CA LYS A 890 -17.65 19.36 -37.81
C LYS A 890 -18.22 18.74 -36.51
N ARG A 891 -17.42 18.61 -35.44
CA ARG A 891 -17.76 17.84 -34.21
C ARG A 891 -18.73 18.57 -33.25
N GLU A 892 -18.78 19.90 -33.30
CA GLU A 892 -19.52 20.70 -32.31
C GLU A 892 -21.04 20.40 -32.31
N GLY A 893 -21.58 19.92 -31.19
CA GLY A 893 -23.02 19.64 -31.04
C GLY A 893 -23.52 18.25 -31.48
N ILE A 894 -22.66 17.34 -31.94
CA ILE A 894 -23.05 15.94 -32.24
C ILE A 894 -22.80 15.07 -31.01
N LYS A 895 -23.86 14.48 -30.42
CA LYS A 895 -23.75 13.61 -29.23
C LYS A 895 -23.99 12.12 -29.53
N THR A 896 -24.88 11.80 -30.48
CA THR A 896 -25.29 10.42 -30.81
C THR A 896 -25.23 10.16 -32.31
N LEU A 897 -25.32 8.88 -32.71
CA LEU A 897 -25.41 8.48 -34.12
C LEU A 897 -26.61 9.12 -34.84
N GLY A 898 -27.79 9.19 -34.22
CA GLY A 898 -28.95 9.89 -34.78
C GLY A 898 -28.72 11.40 -34.90
N GLY A 899 -28.02 12.02 -33.94
CA GLY A 899 -27.61 13.42 -34.00
C GLY A 899 -26.66 13.73 -35.16
N PHE A 900 -25.82 12.76 -35.54
CA PHE A 900 -24.94 12.86 -36.70
C PHE A 900 -25.75 12.98 -38.01
N PHE A 901 -26.78 12.14 -38.19
CA PHE A 901 -27.70 12.21 -39.34
C PHE A 901 -28.45 13.55 -39.40
N LEU A 902 -29.03 14.00 -38.29
CA LEU A 902 -29.76 15.28 -38.23
C LEU A 902 -28.88 16.48 -38.66
N LYS A 903 -27.63 16.50 -38.19
CA LYS A 903 -26.69 17.56 -38.56
C LYS A 903 -26.25 17.48 -40.03
N LEU A 904 -26.12 16.27 -40.57
CA LEU A 904 -25.70 16.07 -41.95
C LEU A 904 -26.79 16.49 -42.95
N TYR A 905 -28.03 16.06 -42.73
CA TYR A 905 -29.14 16.34 -43.65
C TYR A 905 -29.75 17.73 -43.47
N LYS A 906 -29.56 18.38 -42.32
CA LYS A 906 -30.18 19.68 -41.96
C LYS A 906 -31.71 19.70 -42.13
N ARG A 907 -32.34 18.53 -42.14
CA ARG A 907 -33.78 18.26 -42.13
C ARG A 907 -34.03 17.05 -41.24
N ILE A 908 -35.29 16.79 -40.90
CA ILE A 908 -35.67 15.51 -40.28
C ILE A 908 -35.45 14.40 -41.32
N PRO A 909 -34.59 13.40 -41.04
CA PRO A 909 -34.34 12.28 -41.93
C PRO A 909 -35.55 11.35 -42.02
N SER A 910 -35.62 10.55 -43.08
CA SER A 910 -36.66 9.55 -43.29
C SER A 910 -36.03 8.15 -43.37
N GLU A 911 -36.81 7.11 -43.10
CA GLU A 911 -36.39 5.73 -43.31
C GLU A 911 -35.91 5.53 -44.76
N GLY A 912 -34.77 4.85 -44.92
CA GLY A 912 -34.08 4.67 -46.20
C GLY A 912 -33.06 5.77 -46.55
N ASP A 913 -32.95 6.86 -45.79
CA ASP A 913 -31.86 7.83 -45.98
C ASP A 913 -30.49 7.18 -45.67
N THR A 914 -29.54 7.32 -46.61
CA THR A 914 -28.22 6.66 -46.55
C THR A 914 -27.05 7.64 -46.55
N VAL A 915 -26.04 7.35 -45.73
CA VAL A 915 -24.79 8.10 -45.63
C VAL A 915 -23.62 7.16 -45.91
N GLU A 916 -22.77 7.55 -46.85
CA GLU A 916 -21.47 6.90 -47.02
C GLU A 916 -20.43 7.58 -46.13
N TRP A 917 -19.79 6.78 -45.28
CA TRP A 917 -18.68 7.21 -44.44
C TRP A 917 -17.50 6.26 -44.65
N LYS A 918 -16.55 6.71 -45.50
CA LYS A 918 -15.39 5.93 -45.95
C LYS A 918 -15.79 4.54 -46.46
N ASN A 919 -15.28 3.47 -45.84
CA ASN A 919 -15.57 2.08 -46.20
C ASN A 919 -16.86 1.56 -45.55
N THR A 920 -17.75 2.43 -45.08
CA THR A 920 -19.00 2.04 -44.44
C THR A 920 -20.18 2.78 -45.06
N THR A 921 -21.30 2.08 -45.17
CA THR A 921 -22.59 2.66 -45.55
C THR A 921 -23.52 2.55 -44.35
N LEU A 922 -24.11 3.68 -43.95
CA LEU A 922 -25.08 3.79 -42.87
C LEU A 922 -26.45 4.10 -43.46
N GLU A 923 -27.46 3.31 -43.13
CA GLU A 923 -28.84 3.45 -43.61
C GLU A 923 -29.79 3.54 -42.42
N ILE A 924 -30.69 4.53 -42.43
CA ILE A 924 -31.75 4.61 -41.41
C ILE A 924 -32.80 3.53 -41.73
N ILE A 925 -33.03 2.60 -40.81
CA ILE A 925 -33.98 1.50 -41.01
C ILE A 925 -35.30 1.75 -40.28
N ASP A 926 -35.26 2.44 -39.15
CA ASP A 926 -36.44 2.63 -38.30
C ASP A 926 -36.42 4.00 -37.62
N MET A 927 -37.58 4.67 -37.66
CA MET A 927 -37.81 5.98 -37.06
C MET A 927 -38.89 5.89 -35.98
N ASP A 928 -38.60 6.37 -34.77
CA ASP A 928 -39.60 6.59 -33.72
C ASP A 928 -40.04 8.06 -33.72
N GLY A 929 -41.13 8.34 -34.44
CA GLY A 929 -41.60 9.70 -34.69
C GLY A 929 -40.58 10.52 -35.50
N ASN A 930 -40.04 11.58 -34.90
CA ASN A 930 -39.01 12.42 -35.53
C ASN A 930 -37.57 12.00 -35.17
N ARG A 931 -37.39 10.83 -34.54
CA ARG A 931 -36.11 10.35 -34.03
C ARG A 931 -35.68 9.08 -34.73
N ILE A 932 -34.38 8.92 -34.93
CA ILE A 932 -33.80 7.71 -35.53
C ILE A 932 -33.64 6.67 -34.43
N ASP A 933 -34.33 5.53 -34.55
CA ASP A 933 -34.22 4.43 -33.58
C ASP A 933 -33.13 3.44 -34.00
N LYS A 934 -33.12 2.98 -35.26
CA LYS A 934 -32.14 2.00 -35.75
C LYS A 934 -31.46 2.41 -37.05
N VAL A 935 -30.15 2.19 -37.08
CA VAL A 935 -29.27 2.42 -38.25
C VAL A 935 -28.61 1.11 -38.63
N LEU A 936 -28.69 0.73 -39.90
CA LEU A 936 -27.96 -0.40 -40.48
C LEU A 936 -26.60 0.06 -40.97
N LEU A 937 -25.55 -0.60 -40.49
CA LEU A 937 -24.18 -0.42 -40.94
C LEU A 937 -23.73 -1.57 -41.82
N THR A 938 -23.23 -1.24 -42.99
CA THR A 938 -22.62 -2.17 -43.94
C THR A 938 -21.16 -1.79 -44.16
N LEU A 939 -20.24 -2.70 -43.85
CA LEU A 939 -18.81 -2.54 -44.15
C LEU A 939 -18.56 -2.95 -45.61
N LYS A 940 -18.00 -2.06 -46.43
CA LYS A 940 -17.50 -2.40 -47.76
C LYS A 940 -16.18 -3.15 -47.61
N ASN A 941 -16.14 -4.42 -48.03
CA ASN A 941 -14.89 -5.20 -48.06
C ASN A 941 -13.87 -4.48 -48.95
N SER A 942 -12.67 -4.23 -48.41
CA SER A 942 -11.52 -3.78 -49.19
C SER A 942 -11.10 -4.92 -50.12
N THR A 943 -11.28 -4.78 -51.43
CA THR A 943 -10.49 -5.53 -52.41
C THR A 943 -9.05 -5.06 -52.41
#